data_AF-A0A936BIQ3-F1
#
_entry.id   AF-A0A936BIQ3-F1
#
_cell.length_a   1.000
_cell.length_b   1.000
_cell.length_c   1.000
_cell.angle_alpha   90.00
_cell.angle_beta   90.00
_cell.angle_gamma   90.00
#
_symmetry.space_group_name_H-M   'P 1'
#
loop_
_entity.id
_entity.type
_entity.pdbx_description
1 polymer ?
#
loop_
_entity_poly.entity_id
_entity_poly.type
_entity_poly.pdbx_seq_one_letter_code
_entity_poly.pdbx_strand_id
1 'polypeptide(L)'
;MPPHSIPPRGQRHALHRISCLGFLGAALALALAAPSLLAFVDTNHDGLSDVWTKRYPAASTPAADPDGDGFSNTAEAIAGTHPHDSTSRPTLLQPSPTATGFQLRWFGVVGKTYHVDESTNLKNWVSRPGLDTGTDADLTRAIPAAAASPRMFWRVVVNDDDADADGLTNWEEAQLGTNSAAGDSDSDGMLDGWEVAHALNPRVNDALADLDSDGYTNLRECLAGTDPQVRALPAPAGPIVFWASQPVAPDESILVTCGGTDLDSTAELARLTDTAPGSPLAAAPAPTGWTAVTPHTATPRSITVTVPGNWTRGVYALRLKHKEVAGPVRLVNAPDPWFVRGDQGSTASPGGHLVVAGTCLEIPGGAGPRAALVANNAVVAELTTFTRLTTSSGYALQFTVPANVPAGTYALHLHNGCGGPAGWVHFSTFIESPLNSVTIAPLLAWPTESIPVAAPTGSDDGALAAALATAQAKGGGRVVLAAGTYTLSERVLLPNRTTLVGAGRDKTTLRWRAAPTSPIPYGGADALLQGKNLTYPIRNSNYSLENLTIEASVDFSNYVVARTFASEPVHFTQVSITGAHSSDFPGARSIALLLMDCANTRIEGSTLSADACLLAHRGVTYLRMTGCTLQWSNGNVQISARSHSLIFDNNVLDQVGDSATNNWAKIEYPNPGLCYASFYGNPYFSGPYTRDVLWTANRSTRQAVEVPPEYVGSTSDGGDGLYLGRITSVSGRILTLAAPTFDARFPAGQLLNFDWAGSIAQIVDGRGAGQWRFLTTAGPRLTTVVTDRPWDIEPDTTSVLAIVNLQGRLLMIDNDYAQEPLNQDYFLTLDSIKAGNRFGVTGGTAMINSKAGQHYHATHPAWHFQVLDNAVTRGDQTTFMSVVPDRTVGYTGVVGGSHVYRNNRNTSGNPVAFRLLSKEGALTDFVVEHNQFDTVKLRDRPADTIDLSGVLLRGNTLANGTPSPLTPALPPPGVTQK
;
A
#
# COMPACT_ATOMS: atom_id res chain seq x y z
N MET A 1 -64.95 -22.29 47.83
CA MET A 1 -65.04 -23.63 47.22
C MET A 1 -65.43 -23.48 45.75
N PRO A 2 -65.13 -24.46 44.87
CA PRO A 2 -65.07 -24.30 43.39
C PRO A 2 -66.42 -24.77 42.74
N PRO A 3 -66.54 -25.17 41.43
CA PRO A 3 -65.59 -25.25 40.29
C PRO A 3 -66.11 -24.80 38.88
N HIS A 4 -65.21 -24.86 37.86
CA HIS A 4 -65.30 -25.17 36.38
C HIS A 4 -66.59 -24.89 35.53
N SER A 5 -66.64 -24.86 34.18
CA SER A 5 -65.81 -25.40 33.07
C SER A 5 -65.91 -24.60 31.73
N ILE A 6 -65.29 -25.09 30.64
CA ILE A 6 -65.01 -24.49 29.30
C ILE A 6 -65.35 -25.54 28.18
N PRO A 7 -65.57 -25.31 26.84
CA PRO A 7 -65.53 -24.12 25.92
C PRO A 7 -66.95 -23.86 25.27
N PRO A 8 -67.30 -23.78 23.94
CA PRO A 8 -66.59 -23.53 22.64
C PRO A 8 -67.26 -22.68 21.50
N ARG A 9 -66.43 -22.18 20.56
CA ARG A 9 -66.59 -21.94 19.08
C ARG A 9 -67.72 -21.06 18.47
N GLY A 10 -67.31 -20.09 17.61
CA GLY A 10 -68.09 -19.59 16.46
C GLY A 10 -67.64 -18.24 15.87
N GLN A 11 -67.18 -18.18 14.60
CA GLN A 11 -66.88 -16.92 13.88
C GLN A 11 -68.09 -16.39 13.09
N ARG A 12 -68.28 -15.06 13.06
CA ARG A 12 -68.96 -14.30 11.97
C ARG A 12 -68.40 -12.87 11.84
N HIS A 13 -68.75 -12.19 10.74
CA HIS A 13 -68.14 -10.93 10.27
C HIS A 13 -68.58 -9.66 11.04
N ALA A 14 -67.79 -8.60 10.84
CA ALA A 14 -67.89 -7.31 11.53
C ALA A 14 -69.10 -6.44 11.16
N LEU A 15 -69.47 -5.53 12.06
CA LEU A 15 -69.81 -4.12 11.78
C LEU A 15 -69.86 -3.31 13.11
N HIS A 16 -69.38 -2.05 13.04
CA HIS A 16 -69.60 -0.88 13.92
C HIS A 16 -70.07 -1.03 15.39
N ARG A 17 -69.54 -0.27 16.38
CA ARG A 17 -68.62 0.89 16.38
C ARG A 17 -67.88 0.93 17.73
N ILE A 18 -66.59 1.25 17.72
CA ILE A 18 -65.83 1.69 18.92
C ILE A 18 -65.48 3.17 18.71
N SER A 19 -65.64 3.99 19.75
CA SER A 19 -65.13 5.37 19.78
C SER A 19 -63.63 5.36 20.09
N CYS A 20 -62.84 6.07 19.29
CA CYS A 20 -61.39 5.93 19.27
C CYS A 20 -60.64 6.68 20.41
N LEU A 21 -59.32 6.45 20.41
CA LEU A 21 -58.25 7.03 21.23
C LEU A 21 -58.09 6.46 22.66
N GLY A 22 -56.91 5.99 23.06
CA GLY A 22 -55.70 5.81 22.23
C GLY A 22 -54.37 5.62 22.97
N PHE A 23 -54.17 4.47 23.63
CA PHE A 23 -52.85 4.07 24.16
C PHE A 23 -52.65 2.56 24.01
N LEU A 24 -51.73 2.13 23.14
CA LEU A 24 -51.13 0.79 23.18
C LEU A 24 -49.90 0.71 22.25
N GLY A 25 -48.93 -0.14 22.60
CA GLY A 25 -47.91 -0.64 21.66
C GLY A 25 -46.62 0.19 21.52
N ALA A 26 -45.90 0.41 22.61
CA ALA A 26 -44.45 0.61 22.51
C ALA A 26 -43.79 -0.78 22.34
N ALA A 27 -43.39 -1.13 21.13
CA ALA A 27 -42.60 -2.33 20.86
C ALA A 27 -41.12 -2.01 21.16
N LEU A 28 -40.58 -2.60 22.21
CA LEU A 28 -39.16 -2.48 22.54
C LEU A 28 -38.38 -3.48 21.66
N ALA A 29 -37.73 -2.97 20.61
CA ALA A 29 -36.81 -3.74 19.79
C ALA A 29 -35.39 -3.30 20.13
N LEU A 30 -34.63 -4.16 20.81
CA LEU A 30 -33.24 -3.89 21.09
C LEU A 30 -32.43 -4.15 19.82
N ALA A 31 -31.75 -3.11 19.34
CA ALA A 31 -30.82 -3.19 18.23
C ALA A 31 -29.49 -2.61 18.69
N LEU A 32 -28.54 -3.49 19.00
CA LEU A 32 -27.13 -3.14 19.15
C LEU A 32 -26.63 -2.63 17.79
N ALA A 33 -26.06 -1.43 17.79
CA ALA A 33 -25.44 -0.82 16.61
C ALA A 33 -24.26 0.01 17.10
N ALA A 34 -23.09 -0.22 16.51
CA ALA A 34 -21.80 0.33 16.94
C ALA A 34 -21.80 1.87 17.06
N PRO A 35 -20.97 2.39 17.97
CA PRO A 35 -19.66 2.88 17.52
C PRO A 35 -18.50 2.48 18.47
N SER A 36 -17.41 3.26 18.43
CA SER A 36 -16.15 3.14 19.19
C SER A 36 -15.14 2.11 18.68
N LEU A 37 -13.85 2.40 18.93
CA LEU A 37 -12.79 1.40 18.79
C LEU A 37 -12.93 0.44 19.97
N LEU A 38 -12.93 -0.86 19.69
CA LEU A 38 -12.94 -1.88 20.72
C LEU A 38 -11.51 -2.08 21.22
N ALA A 39 -11.17 -1.40 22.31
CA ALA A 39 -10.24 -1.97 23.28
C ALA A 39 -10.95 -3.15 23.96
N PHE A 40 -10.29 -4.30 24.00
CA PHE A 40 -10.42 -5.39 24.95
C PHE A 40 -9.32 -6.40 24.63
N VAL A 41 -8.83 -7.16 25.61
CA VAL A 41 -7.79 -8.15 25.35
C VAL A 41 -8.42 -9.40 24.75
N ASP A 42 -8.06 -9.71 23.50
CA ASP A 42 -8.47 -10.91 22.75
C ASP A 42 -7.25 -11.49 22.02
N THR A 43 -6.37 -12.11 22.80
CA THR A 43 -5.12 -12.73 22.33
C THR A 43 -5.40 -13.96 21.45
N ASN A 44 -6.62 -14.52 21.53
CA ASN A 44 -7.02 -15.70 20.76
C ASN A 44 -7.77 -15.36 19.44
N HIS A 45 -8.22 -14.11 19.28
CA HIS A 45 -8.95 -13.54 18.14
C HIS A 45 -10.32 -14.19 17.84
N ASP A 46 -11.06 -14.69 18.85
CA ASP A 46 -12.42 -15.22 18.65
C ASP A 46 -13.54 -14.17 18.73
N GLY A 47 -13.26 -12.96 19.22
CA GLY A 47 -14.23 -11.87 19.39
C GLY A 47 -14.90 -11.81 20.76
N LEU A 48 -14.29 -12.41 21.79
CA LEU A 48 -14.60 -12.22 23.21
C LEU A 48 -13.37 -11.71 23.97
N SER A 49 -13.60 -10.95 25.04
CA SER A 49 -12.52 -10.58 25.97
C SER A 49 -12.00 -11.84 26.68
N ASP A 50 -10.68 -12.03 26.70
CA ASP A 50 -9.99 -13.05 27.48
C ASP A 50 -10.24 -12.85 28.99
N VAL A 51 -10.37 -11.59 29.46
CA VAL A 51 -10.70 -11.28 30.86
C VAL A 51 -12.14 -11.70 31.19
N TRP A 52 -13.10 -11.43 30.31
CA TRP A 52 -14.50 -11.89 30.46
C TRP A 52 -14.59 -13.42 30.37
N THR A 53 -13.86 -14.04 29.45
CA THR A 53 -13.84 -15.50 29.24
C THR A 53 -13.16 -16.24 30.39
N LYS A 54 -12.08 -15.68 30.95
CA LYS A 54 -11.40 -16.16 32.18
C LYS A 54 -12.31 -16.08 33.40
N ARG A 55 -13.27 -15.14 33.42
CA ARG A 55 -14.32 -15.03 34.44
C ARG A 55 -15.48 -16.02 34.21
N TYR A 56 -15.85 -16.28 32.96
CA TYR A 56 -16.97 -17.15 32.57
C TYR A 56 -16.55 -18.31 31.63
N PRO A 57 -15.66 -19.23 32.05
CA PRO A 57 -14.95 -20.17 31.17
C PRO A 57 -15.79 -21.33 30.58
N ALA A 58 -17.12 -21.26 30.66
CA ALA A 58 -18.05 -22.20 30.02
C ALA A 58 -18.92 -21.53 28.93
N ALA A 59 -18.68 -20.26 28.61
CA ALA A 59 -19.30 -19.52 27.52
C ALA A 59 -18.82 -20.01 26.13
N SER A 60 -19.43 -21.08 25.61
CA SER A 60 -18.94 -21.72 24.39
C SER A 60 -19.30 -20.96 23.09
N THR A 61 -18.35 -20.18 22.58
CA THR A 61 -18.36 -19.38 21.33
C THR A 61 -19.17 -18.08 21.36
N PRO A 62 -18.78 -17.02 20.62
CA PRO A 62 -19.34 -15.66 20.79
C PRO A 62 -20.84 -15.52 20.45
N ALA A 63 -21.35 -16.38 19.57
CA ALA A 63 -22.72 -16.37 19.08
C ALA A 63 -23.69 -17.27 19.88
N ALA A 64 -23.23 -17.94 20.94
CA ALA A 64 -24.09 -18.77 21.78
C ALA A 64 -24.84 -17.93 22.85
N ASP A 65 -26.04 -18.39 23.18
CA ASP A 65 -26.95 -17.94 24.25
C ASP A 65 -27.11 -19.13 25.21
N PRO A 66 -26.32 -19.24 26.29
CA PRO A 66 -26.24 -20.48 27.06
C PRO A 66 -27.36 -20.67 28.11
N ASP A 67 -28.02 -19.59 28.55
CA ASP A 67 -29.16 -19.67 29.48
C ASP A 67 -30.54 -19.38 28.86
N GLY A 68 -30.58 -18.94 27.60
CA GLY A 68 -31.79 -18.85 26.78
C GLY A 68 -32.57 -17.55 26.95
N ASP A 69 -31.92 -16.46 27.33
CA ASP A 69 -32.56 -15.18 27.62
C ASP A 69 -32.75 -14.28 26.38
N GLY A 70 -32.05 -14.57 25.28
CA GLY A 70 -32.07 -13.85 24.01
C GLY A 70 -30.82 -13.01 23.70
N PHE A 71 -29.80 -13.00 24.56
CA PHE A 71 -28.50 -12.37 24.31
C PHE A 71 -27.43 -13.42 23.98
N SER A 72 -26.41 -13.01 23.22
CA SER A 72 -25.25 -13.87 22.94
C SER A 72 -24.03 -13.42 23.72
N ASN A 73 -23.09 -14.35 23.96
CA ASN A 73 -21.84 -14.09 24.69
C ASN A 73 -21.14 -12.77 24.27
N THR A 74 -21.07 -12.42 22.97
CA THR A 74 -20.54 -11.10 22.53
C THR A 74 -21.32 -9.90 23.07
N ALA A 75 -22.65 -9.95 23.02
CA ALA A 75 -23.52 -8.88 23.51
C ALA A 75 -23.41 -8.73 25.04
N GLU A 76 -23.18 -9.84 25.73
CA GLU A 76 -22.98 -9.88 27.17
C GLU A 76 -21.59 -9.43 27.62
N ALA A 77 -20.53 -9.77 26.88
CA ALA A 77 -19.19 -9.27 27.12
C ALA A 77 -19.13 -7.73 27.06
N ILE A 78 -19.71 -7.16 25.98
CA ILE A 78 -19.87 -5.71 25.81
C ILE A 78 -20.70 -5.09 26.95
N ALA A 79 -21.74 -5.78 27.42
CA ALA A 79 -22.58 -5.28 28.51
C ALA A 79 -22.05 -5.53 29.92
N GLY A 80 -21.02 -6.38 30.08
CA GLY A 80 -20.50 -6.83 31.38
C GLY A 80 -21.40 -7.82 32.12
N THR A 81 -22.30 -8.53 31.43
CA THR A 81 -23.27 -9.46 32.02
C THR A 81 -22.75 -10.90 32.14
N HIS A 82 -23.61 -11.86 32.51
CA HIS A 82 -23.21 -13.18 33.01
C HIS A 82 -23.93 -14.30 32.23
N PRO A 83 -23.23 -15.05 31.36
CA PRO A 83 -23.82 -15.86 30.28
C PRO A 83 -24.50 -17.17 30.69
N HIS A 84 -24.70 -17.34 32.00
CA HIS A 84 -25.34 -18.50 32.62
C HIS A 84 -26.36 -18.09 33.71
N ASP A 85 -26.73 -16.80 33.77
CA ASP A 85 -27.77 -16.25 34.64
C ASP A 85 -28.72 -15.33 33.85
N SER A 86 -29.80 -15.92 33.33
CA SER A 86 -30.90 -15.25 32.61
C SER A 86 -31.63 -14.13 33.38
N THR A 87 -31.18 -13.75 34.58
CA THR A 87 -31.60 -12.53 35.29
C THR A 87 -30.60 -11.37 35.16
N SER A 88 -29.31 -11.68 34.96
CA SER A 88 -28.21 -10.74 34.75
C SER A 88 -28.04 -10.44 33.26
N ARG A 89 -28.79 -9.46 32.74
CA ARG A 89 -28.87 -9.19 31.29
C ARG A 89 -29.11 -7.71 30.92
N PRO A 90 -28.83 -7.29 29.67
CA PRO A 90 -29.01 -5.91 29.21
C PRO A 90 -30.48 -5.48 29.03
N THR A 91 -31.22 -5.30 30.14
CA THR A 91 -32.67 -5.03 30.12
C THR A 91 -33.05 -3.66 30.68
N LEU A 92 -34.07 -3.05 30.06
CA LEU A 92 -34.70 -1.83 30.55
C LEU A 92 -35.78 -2.19 31.58
N LEU A 93 -35.62 -1.74 32.82
CA LEU A 93 -36.65 -1.85 33.84
C LEU A 93 -37.84 -0.94 33.50
N GLN A 94 -39.05 -1.34 33.91
CA GLN A 94 -40.29 -0.70 33.45
C GLN A 94 -40.27 0.83 33.62
N PRO A 95 -40.44 1.61 32.52
CA PRO A 95 -40.49 3.07 32.60
C PRO A 95 -41.58 3.55 33.54
N SER A 96 -41.21 4.43 34.46
CA SER A 96 -42.14 4.96 35.48
C SER A 96 -42.51 6.42 35.18
N PRO A 97 -43.77 6.84 35.40
CA PRO A 97 -44.19 8.22 35.15
C PRO A 97 -43.57 9.19 36.17
N THR A 98 -43.27 10.40 35.73
CA THR A 98 -42.81 11.51 36.58
C THR A 98 -43.73 12.70 36.41
N ALA A 99 -43.63 13.71 37.30
CA ALA A 99 -44.52 14.89 37.27
C ALA A 99 -44.46 15.72 35.97
N THR A 100 -43.43 15.51 35.13
CA THR A 100 -43.17 16.25 33.89
C THR A 100 -42.85 15.34 32.70
N GLY A 101 -43.06 14.03 32.80
CA GLY A 101 -42.70 13.06 31.77
C GLY A 101 -42.66 11.62 32.29
N PHE A 102 -41.56 10.92 32.00
CA PHE A 102 -41.27 9.60 32.56
C PHE A 102 -39.77 9.45 32.85
N GLN A 103 -39.37 8.35 33.46
CA GLN A 103 -37.97 7.99 33.66
C GLN A 103 -37.69 6.59 33.10
N LEU A 104 -36.58 6.47 32.38
CA LEU A 104 -35.94 5.20 32.03
C LEU A 104 -35.14 4.71 33.24
N ARG A 105 -35.09 3.39 33.44
CA ARG A 105 -34.29 2.74 34.50
C ARG A 105 -33.63 1.49 33.95
N TRP A 106 -32.38 1.23 34.30
CA TRP A 106 -31.63 0.05 33.91
C TRP A 106 -30.53 -0.22 34.95
N PHE A 107 -30.03 -1.46 35.03
CA PHE A 107 -28.88 -1.77 35.87
C PHE A 107 -27.59 -1.31 35.19
N GLY A 108 -26.73 -0.56 35.88
CA GLY A 108 -25.47 -0.07 35.35
C GLY A 108 -24.27 -0.78 35.99
N VAL A 109 -23.52 -1.53 35.19
CA VAL A 109 -22.36 -2.34 35.62
C VAL A 109 -21.11 -1.46 35.80
N VAL A 110 -20.39 -1.60 36.91
CA VAL A 110 -19.13 -0.87 37.18
C VAL A 110 -18.15 -1.01 36.00
N GLY A 111 -17.51 0.10 35.62
CA GLY A 111 -16.58 0.17 34.49
C GLY A 111 -17.25 0.43 33.13
N LYS A 112 -18.54 0.11 32.94
CA LYS A 112 -19.28 0.50 31.73
C LYS A 112 -19.85 1.92 31.85
N THR A 113 -20.01 2.63 30.74
CA THR A 113 -20.83 3.85 30.69
C THR A 113 -22.07 3.68 29.81
N TYR A 114 -23.04 4.56 29.99
CA TYR A 114 -24.36 4.46 29.36
C TYR A 114 -24.80 5.82 28.82
N HIS A 115 -25.43 5.82 27.65
CA HIS A 115 -26.16 6.98 27.13
C HIS A 115 -27.56 6.59 26.66
N VAL A 116 -28.42 7.58 26.41
CA VAL A 116 -29.79 7.36 25.91
C VAL A 116 -29.92 7.98 24.54
N ASP A 117 -30.22 7.16 23.54
CA ASP A 117 -30.64 7.64 22.22
C ASP A 117 -32.16 7.81 22.15
N GLU A 118 -32.61 8.72 21.30
CA GLU A 118 -34.00 8.85 20.89
C GLU A 118 -34.17 8.74 19.37
N SER A 119 -35.34 8.23 18.93
CA SER A 119 -35.70 8.05 17.51
C SER A 119 -37.18 8.30 17.29
N THR A 120 -37.54 8.81 16.10
CA THR A 120 -38.93 8.92 15.63
C THR A 120 -39.39 7.71 14.79
N ASN A 121 -38.46 6.83 14.38
CA ASN A 121 -38.71 5.84 13.33
C ASN A 121 -37.98 4.49 13.50
N LEU A 122 -37.32 4.25 14.64
CA LEU A 122 -36.48 3.08 14.95
C LEU A 122 -35.25 2.86 14.06
N LYS A 123 -34.97 3.76 13.11
CA LYS A 123 -33.84 3.66 12.16
C LYS A 123 -32.79 4.75 12.39
N ASN A 124 -33.25 5.99 12.54
CA ASN A 124 -32.40 7.15 12.78
C ASN A 124 -32.42 7.41 14.28
N TRP A 125 -31.29 7.19 14.96
CA TRP A 125 -31.12 7.41 16.39
C TRP A 125 -30.26 8.65 16.62
N VAL A 126 -30.57 9.41 17.66
CA VAL A 126 -29.83 10.62 18.07
C VAL A 126 -29.58 10.56 19.56
N SER A 127 -28.31 10.62 19.96
CA SER A 127 -27.90 10.57 21.36
C SER A 127 -28.32 11.83 22.11
N ARG A 128 -29.01 11.66 23.22
CA ARG A 128 -29.38 12.75 24.13
C ARG A 128 -28.14 13.13 24.96
N PRO A 129 -27.87 14.43 25.19
CA PRO A 129 -26.71 14.83 26.00
C PRO A 129 -26.73 14.23 27.42
N GLY A 130 -25.60 13.63 27.80
CA GLY A 130 -25.37 13.07 29.14
C GLY A 130 -25.02 11.58 29.13
N LEU A 131 -23.84 11.25 29.66
CA LEU A 131 -23.43 9.89 30.03
C LEU A 131 -23.86 9.59 31.47
N ASP A 132 -23.99 8.30 31.80
CA ASP A 132 -24.11 7.77 33.16
C ASP A 132 -23.06 6.66 33.34
N THR A 133 -22.31 6.67 34.44
CA THR A 133 -21.35 5.61 34.77
C THR A 133 -22.05 4.51 35.58
N GLY A 134 -21.76 3.24 35.29
CA GLY A 134 -22.26 2.11 36.07
C GLY A 134 -21.70 2.05 37.49
N THR A 135 -22.48 1.46 38.40
CA THR A 135 -22.25 1.47 39.86
C THR A 135 -22.72 0.19 40.56
N ASP A 136 -22.96 -0.89 39.78
CA ASP A 136 -23.64 -2.13 40.19
C ASP A 136 -24.99 -1.87 40.89
N ALA A 137 -25.71 -0.88 40.37
CA ALA A 137 -27.00 -0.42 40.86
C ALA A 137 -27.88 0.09 39.71
N ASP A 138 -29.16 0.31 40.01
CA ASP A 138 -30.11 0.85 39.02
C ASP A 138 -29.90 2.34 38.76
N LEU A 139 -29.46 2.66 37.55
CA LEU A 139 -29.38 4.00 37.00
C LEU A 139 -30.77 4.48 36.53
N THR A 140 -30.99 5.81 36.54
CA THR A 140 -32.24 6.43 36.07
C THR A 140 -32.01 7.69 35.25
N ARG A 141 -32.59 7.77 34.05
CA ARG A 141 -32.59 8.99 33.21
C ARG A 141 -34.01 9.52 33.01
N ALA A 142 -34.24 10.75 33.44
CA ALA A 142 -35.51 11.44 33.24
C ALA A 142 -35.68 11.88 31.77
N ILE A 143 -36.83 11.55 31.19
CA ILE A 143 -37.26 11.97 29.85
C ILE A 143 -38.44 12.93 30.00
N PRO A 144 -38.24 14.24 29.78
CA PRO A 144 -39.34 15.21 29.80
C PRO A 144 -40.39 14.90 28.73
N ALA A 145 -41.65 15.23 29.01
CA ALA A 145 -42.73 15.20 28.03
C ALA A 145 -42.50 16.28 26.96
N ALA A 146 -41.76 15.92 25.90
CA ALA A 146 -41.54 16.79 24.76
C ALA A 146 -42.86 17.19 24.08
N ALA A 147 -42.88 18.37 23.45
CA ALA A 147 -44.05 18.92 22.79
C ALA A 147 -44.41 18.16 21.50
N ALA A 148 -45.14 17.04 21.67
CA ALA A 148 -45.96 16.37 20.67
C ALA A 148 -45.30 16.02 19.31
N SER A 149 -44.30 15.13 19.33
CA SER A 149 -44.20 14.12 18.27
C SER A 149 -44.96 12.86 18.73
N PRO A 150 -45.96 12.34 17.98
CA PRO A 150 -46.87 11.30 18.49
C PRO A 150 -46.25 9.89 18.56
N ARG A 151 -45.03 9.71 18.04
CA ARG A 151 -44.22 8.49 18.19
C ARG A 151 -42.76 8.86 18.40
N MET A 152 -42.26 8.49 19.57
CA MET A 152 -40.85 8.54 19.96
C MET A 152 -40.48 7.16 20.53
N PHE A 153 -39.24 6.76 20.31
CA PHE A 153 -38.63 5.54 20.80
C PHE A 153 -37.32 5.92 21.48
N TRP A 154 -36.93 5.15 22.49
CA TRP A 154 -35.69 5.36 23.23
C TRP A 154 -34.97 4.04 23.42
N ARG A 155 -33.64 4.07 23.40
CA ARG A 155 -32.78 2.95 23.81
C ARG A 155 -31.73 3.47 24.79
N VAL A 156 -31.37 2.64 25.77
CA VAL A 156 -30.11 2.80 26.48
C VAL A 156 -29.05 2.11 25.62
N VAL A 157 -27.90 2.77 25.46
CA VAL A 157 -26.71 2.23 24.80
C VAL A 157 -25.64 2.12 25.88
N VAL A 158 -24.98 0.96 25.94
CA VAL A 158 -23.79 0.73 26.76
C VAL A 158 -22.55 1.01 25.91
N ASN A 159 -21.55 1.63 26.52
CA ASN A 159 -20.21 1.78 25.97
C ASN A 159 -19.24 0.95 26.82
N ASP A 160 -18.28 0.31 26.15
CA ASP A 160 -16.96 0.12 26.73
C ASP A 160 -16.13 1.36 26.42
N ASP A 161 -15.55 1.93 27.46
CA ASP A 161 -14.61 3.03 27.38
C ASP A 161 -13.27 2.54 27.96
N ASP A 162 -12.18 2.96 27.34
CA ASP A 162 -10.79 2.85 27.79
C ASP A 162 -10.35 4.30 28.09
N ALA A 163 -9.97 4.58 29.35
CA ALA A 163 -9.83 5.94 29.86
C ALA A 163 -8.43 6.55 29.69
N ASP A 164 -7.39 5.74 29.56
CA ASP A 164 -5.99 6.16 29.43
C ASP A 164 -5.27 5.61 28.20
N ALA A 165 -5.95 4.77 27.40
CA ALA A 165 -5.57 4.23 26.10
C ALA A 165 -4.45 3.17 26.13
N ASP A 166 -4.46 2.30 27.14
CA ASP A 166 -3.44 1.27 27.37
C ASP A 166 -3.75 -0.09 26.69
N GLY A 167 -5.03 -0.37 26.43
CA GLY A 167 -5.51 -1.62 25.83
C GLY A 167 -6.58 -2.38 26.63
N LEU A 168 -6.80 -2.05 27.91
CA LEU A 168 -7.91 -2.56 28.72
C LEU A 168 -9.12 -1.61 28.67
N THR A 169 -10.30 -2.19 28.81
CA THR A 169 -11.50 -1.41 29.14
C THR A 169 -11.58 -1.12 30.64
N ASN A 170 -12.18 0.01 31.00
CA ASN A 170 -12.52 0.37 32.39
C ASN A 170 -13.31 -0.75 33.12
N TRP A 171 -13.98 -1.65 32.39
CA TRP A 171 -14.65 -2.84 32.95
C TRP A 171 -13.68 -4.00 33.23
N GLU A 172 -12.77 -4.31 32.31
CA GLU A 172 -11.73 -5.34 32.48
C GLU A 172 -10.79 -4.95 33.63
N GLU A 173 -10.39 -3.68 33.67
CA GLU A 173 -9.63 -3.10 34.77
C GLU A 173 -10.34 -3.25 36.12
N ALA A 174 -11.65 -2.98 36.17
CA ALA A 174 -12.45 -3.20 37.36
C ALA A 174 -12.55 -4.70 37.76
N GLN A 175 -12.33 -5.64 36.84
CA GLN A 175 -12.23 -7.08 37.16
C GLN A 175 -10.84 -7.48 37.65
N LEU A 176 -9.77 -6.84 37.14
CA LEU A 176 -8.37 -7.08 37.49
C LEU A 176 -7.97 -6.34 38.78
N GLY A 177 -8.60 -5.20 39.05
CA GLY A 177 -8.32 -4.25 40.12
C GLY A 177 -7.15 -3.31 39.82
N THR A 178 -6.89 -3.02 38.55
CA THR A 178 -6.03 -1.93 38.06
C THR A 178 -6.74 -0.57 38.18
N ASN A 179 -6.17 0.50 37.64
CA ASN A 179 -6.63 1.88 37.83
C ASN A 179 -6.91 2.61 36.51
N SER A 180 -8.21 2.73 36.18
CA SER A 180 -8.77 3.29 34.92
C SER A 180 -8.61 4.80 34.75
N ALA A 181 -7.37 5.26 34.84
CA ALA A 181 -6.85 6.62 34.70
C ALA A 181 -5.30 6.66 34.71
N ALA A 182 -4.62 5.51 34.85
CA ALA A 182 -3.19 5.32 34.63
C ALA A 182 -2.90 3.85 34.30
N GLY A 183 -2.85 3.49 33.02
CA GLY A 183 -2.51 2.15 32.49
C GLY A 183 -1.05 1.69 32.68
N ASP A 184 -0.46 2.03 33.82
CA ASP A 184 0.74 1.43 34.44
C ASP A 184 0.47 1.50 35.95
N SER A 185 -0.33 0.55 36.43
CA SER A 185 -0.99 0.58 37.75
C SER A 185 -0.04 0.38 38.93
N ASP A 186 1.14 -0.21 38.71
CA ASP A 186 2.18 -0.35 39.73
C ASP A 186 3.47 0.43 39.47
N SER A 187 3.54 1.13 38.33
CA SER A 187 4.59 2.08 37.94
C SER A 187 5.96 1.43 37.69
N ASP A 188 5.98 0.31 36.96
CA ASP A 188 7.21 -0.38 36.54
C ASP A 188 7.70 -0.04 35.13
N GLY A 189 6.83 0.54 34.30
CA GLY A 189 7.11 0.97 32.93
C GLY A 189 6.59 0.03 31.84
N MET A 190 5.94 -1.07 32.19
CA MET A 190 5.04 -1.81 31.31
C MET A 190 3.63 -1.17 31.32
N LEU A 191 2.72 -1.62 30.44
CA LEU A 191 1.33 -1.15 30.43
C LEU A 191 0.40 -2.29 30.84
N ASP A 192 -0.66 -1.99 31.59
CA ASP A 192 -1.51 -3.01 32.20
C ASP A 192 -2.11 -3.97 31.16
N GLY A 193 -2.59 -3.43 30.04
CA GLY A 193 -3.11 -4.17 28.89
C GLY A 193 -2.06 -4.94 28.10
N TRP A 194 -0.80 -4.47 28.07
CA TRP A 194 0.30 -5.25 27.51
C TRP A 194 0.62 -6.45 28.39
N GLU A 195 0.69 -6.27 29.71
CA GLU A 195 0.95 -7.34 30.66
C GLU A 195 -0.13 -8.40 30.64
N VAL A 196 -1.41 -8.01 30.64
CA VAL A 196 -2.54 -8.93 30.60
C VAL A 196 -2.52 -9.76 29.31
N ALA A 197 -2.19 -9.15 28.17
CA ALA A 197 -2.05 -9.85 26.89
C ALA A 197 -0.91 -10.89 26.89
N HIS A 198 0.17 -10.65 27.64
CA HIS A 198 1.30 -11.57 27.83
C HIS A 198 1.21 -12.38 29.14
N ALA A 199 0.03 -12.40 29.78
CA ALA A 199 -0.30 -13.09 31.02
C ALA A 199 0.63 -12.82 32.23
N LEU A 200 1.25 -11.64 32.26
CA LEU A 200 1.85 -11.03 33.45
C LEU A 200 0.75 -10.50 34.40
N ASN A 201 1.11 -9.67 35.37
CA ASN A 201 0.22 -9.26 36.45
C ASN A 201 0.41 -7.77 36.79
N PRO A 202 -0.46 -6.88 36.25
CA PRO A 202 -0.26 -5.41 36.20
C PRO A 202 -0.52 -4.69 37.53
N ARG A 203 -0.01 -5.27 38.60
CA ARG A 203 -0.24 -4.95 40.01
C ARG A 203 0.93 -5.39 40.89
N VAL A 204 1.99 -5.95 40.29
CA VAL A 204 3.22 -6.44 40.93
C VAL A 204 4.39 -6.19 39.97
N ASN A 205 5.02 -5.03 40.13
CA ASN A 205 6.31 -4.62 39.56
C ASN A 205 7.25 -5.80 39.29
N ASP A 206 7.26 -6.30 38.06
CA ASP A 206 8.05 -7.45 37.62
C ASP A 206 8.84 -7.21 36.31
N ALA A 207 8.91 -5.95 35.87
CA ALA A 207 9.84 -5.40 34.87
C ALA A 207 11.28 -5.95 34.89
N LEU A 208 11.78 -6.31 36.07
CA LEU A 208 13.13 -6.84 36.31
C LEU A 208 13.20 -8.37 36.49
N ALA A 209 12.06 -9.06 36.43
CA ALA A 209 12.00 -10.51 36.30
C ALA A 209 12.30 -10.95 34.86
N ASP A 210 12.62 -12.23 34.72
CA ASP A 210 13.02 -12.93 33.49
C ASP A 210 12.14 -14.19 33.44
N LEU A 211 10.96 -14.05 32.84
CA LEU A 211 9.86 -15.02 33.01
C LEU A 211 10.16 -16.38 32.37
N ASP A 212 10.83 -16.42 31.21
CA ASP A 212 11.25 -17.67 30.56
C ASP A 212 12.72 -18.10 30.80
N SER A 213 13.50 -17.26 31.49
CA SER A 213 14.89 -17.50 31.90
C SER A 213 15.92 -17.50 30.76
N ASP A 214 15.85 -16.51 29.87
CA ASP A 214 16.81 -16.33 28.77
C ASP A 214 17.90 -15.26 28.98
N GLY A 215 17.72 -14.35 29.94
CA GLY A 215 18.60 -13.23 30.23
C GLY A 215 18.15 -11.85 29.71
N TYR A 216 16.96 -11.73 29.14
CA TYR A 216 16.21 -10.47 29.02
C TYR A 216 15.37 -10.24 30.29
N THR A 217 14.55 -9.18 30.32
CA THR A 217 13.61 -8.95 31.42
C THR A 217 12.27 -8.48 30.86
N ASN A 218 11.18 -8.72 31.58
CA ASN A 218 9.81 -8.44 31.13
C ASN A 218 9.67 -7.03 30.51
N LEU A 219 10.18 -5.98 31.18
CA LEU A 219 10.18 -4.61 30.66
C LEU A 219 11.05 -4.43 29.40
N ARG A 220 12.19 -5.11 29.32
CA ARG A 220 13.08 -5.04 28.15
C ARG A 220 12.42 -5.68 26.93
N GLU A 221 11.57 -6.68 27.14
CA GLU A 221 10.80 -7.37 26.11
C GLU A 221 9.55 -6.59 25.70
N CYS A 222 8.83 -6.01 26.66
CA CYS A 222 7.81 -4.98 26.42
C CYS A 222 8.35 -3.85 25.52
N LEU A 223 9.52 -3.30 25.85
CA LEU A 223 10.18 -2.25 25.06
C LEU A 223 10.72 -2.74 23.69
N ALA A 224 10.96 -4.05 23.52
CA ALA A 224 11.36 -4.65 22.26
C ALA A 224 10.15 -5.03 21.37
N GLY A 225 8.99 -5.28 21.96
CA GLY A 225 7.85 -5.95 21.33
C GLY A 225 8.07 -7.45 21.17
N THR A 226 8.75 -8.10 22.11
CA THR A 226 8.86 -9.57 22.22
C THR A 226 7.92 -10.11 23.30
N ASP A 227 7.63 -11.41 23.22
CA ASP A 227 6.77 -12.13 24.16
C ASP A 227 7.64 -12.71 25.30
N PRO A 228 7.46 -12.28 26.56
CA PRO A 228 8.27 -12.70 27.72
C PRO A 228 8.04 -14.17 28.14
N GLN A 229 7.21 -14.92 27.41
CA GLN A 229 7.09 -16.37 27.54
C GLN A 229 7.88 -17.14 26.45
N VAL A 230 8.49 -16.45 25.47
CA VAL A 230 8.99 -17.04 24.23
C VAL A 230 10.41 -16.53 23.86
N ARG A 231 11.34 -16.79 24.78
CA ARG A 231 12.80 -16.79 24.67
C ARG A 231 13.35 -16.02 23.48
N ALA A 232 13.57 -14.73 23.69
CA ALA A 232 14.25 -13.87 22.75
C ALA A 232 15.62 -14.47 22.34
N LEU A 233 15.83 -14.59 21.03
CA LEU A 233 17.17 -14.94 20.53
C LEU A 233 18.11 -13.76 20.81
N PRO A 234 19.23 -13.97 21.54
CA PRO A 234 20.16 -12.88 21.83
C PRO A 234 20.69 -12.29 20.53
N ALA A 235 20.90 -10.96 20.51
CA ALA A 235 21.36 -10.20 19.35
C ALA A 235 22.46 -10.98 18.59
N PRO A 236 22.26 -11.29 17.30
CA PRO A 236 22.92 -12.43 16.67
C PRO A 236 24.44 -12.28 16.67
N ALA A 237 25.12 -13.30 17.18
CA ALA A 237 26.57 -13.27 17.45
C ALA A 237 27.47 -13.20 16.19
N GLY A 238 26.88 -13.25 14.99
CA GLY A 238 27.55 -13.18 13.69
C GLY A 238 26.81 -12.25 12.70
N PRO A 239 27.37 -12.01 11.51
CA PRO A 239 26.93 -10.91 10.65
C PRO A 239 25.51 -11.06 10.11
N ILE A 240 24.76 -9.96 10.04
CA ILE A 240 23.37 -9.95 9.56
C ILE A 240 23.31 -9.54 8.08
N VAL A 241 22.49 -10.23 7.30
CA VAL A 241 22.14 -9.83 5.93
C VAL A 241 20.85 -9.02 5.94
N PHE A 242 20.91 -7.75 5.53
CA PHE A 242 19.75 -6.86 5.39
C PHE A 242 19.09 -7.02 4.01
N TRP A 243 19.89 -7.17 2.96
CA TRP A 243 19.44 -7.33 1.57
C TRP A 243 20.42 -8.20 0.77
N ALA A 244 19.93 -8.82 -0.30
CA ALA A 244 20.77 -9.53 -1.27
C ALA A 244 20.19 -9.36 -2.68
N SER A 245 21.03 -9.07 -3.66
CA SER A 245 20.63 -8.89 -5.05
C SER A 245 20.07 -10.17 -5.64
N GLN A 246 18.89 -10.08 -6.24
CA GLN A 246 18.20 -11.21 -6.87
C GLN A 246 17.24 -10.70 -7.97
N PRO A 247 16.93 -11.52 -8.99
CA PRO A 247 17.37 -12.91 -9.18
C PRO A 247 18.86 -13.05 -9.55
N VAL A 248 19.42 -14.23 -9.30
CA VAL A 248 20.76 -14.66 -9.73
C VAL A 248 20.72 -16.02 -10.44
N ALA A 249 21.67 -16.25 -11.34
CA ALA A 249 21.96 -17.54 -11.97
C ALA A 249 23.31 -18.11 -11.46
N PRO A 250 23.63 -19.39 -11.76
CA PRO A 250 25.01 -19.88 -11.63
C PRO A 250 25.99 -19.01 -12.39
N ASP A 251 27.21 -18.87 -11.86
CA ASP A 251 28.23 -17.90 -12.28
C ASP A 251 27.85 -16.41 -12.17
N GLU A 252 26.69 -16.02 -11.63
CA GLU A 252 26.37 -14.61 -11.32
C GLU A 252 26.75 -14.23 -9.88
N SER A 253 27.01 -12.93 -9.65
CA SER A 253 27.39 -12.40 -8.33
C SER A 253 26.18 -11.98 -7.50
N ILE A 254 26.05 -12.51 -6.29
CA ILE A 254 25.18 -11.96 -5.26
C ILE A 254 25.92 -10.79 -4.61
N LEU A 255 25.36 -9.59 -4.73
CA LEU A 255 25.71 -8.43 -3.91
C LEU A 255 24.85 -8.45 -2.65
N VAL A 256 25.49 -8.47 -1.48
CA VAL A 256 24.84 -8.58 -0.18
C VAL A 256 25.05 -7.28 0.58
N THR A 257 23.99 -6.71 1.13
CA THR A 257 24.03 -5.57 2.06
C THR A 257 23.87 -6.12 3.47
N CYS A 258 24.81 -5.84 4.34
CA CYS A 258 24.98 -6.54 5.61
C CYS A 258 25.60 -5.66 6.70
N GLY A 259 25.61 -6.15 7.94
CA GLY A 259 26.28 -5.48 9.06
C GLY A 259 26.98 -6.47 9.97
N GLY A 260 28.02 -6.01 10.66
CA GLY A 260 28.91 -6.87 11.46
C GLY A 260 30.00 -7.56 10.63
N THR A 261 30.23 -7.11 9.40
CA THR A 261 31.30 -7.59 8.50
C THR A 261 32.53 -6.67 8.50
N ASP A 262 33.59 -7.13 7.85
CA ASP A 262 34.86 -6.46 7.60
C ASP A 262 35.62 -7.15 6.44
N LEU A 263 36.91 -6.85 6.26
CA LEU A 263 37.76 -7.45 5.21
C LEU A 263 38.12 -8.92 5.46
N ASP A 264 38.04 -9.41 6.70
CA ASP A 264 38.31 -10.81 7.07
C ASP A 264 37.04 -11.69 7.01
N SER A 265 35.90 -11.08 6.69
CA SER A 265 34.61 -11.75 6.65
C SER A 265 34.46 -12.65 5.43
N THR A 266 33.83 -13.80 5.61
CA THR A 266 33.63 -14.82 4.57
C THR A 266 32.16 -15.18 4.41
N ALA A 267 31.83 -15.97 3.38
CA ALA A 267 30.48 -16.42 3.12
C ALA A 267 30.45 -17.91 2.79
N GLU A 268 29.32 -18.54 3.08
CA GLU A 268 29.01 -19.90 2.70
C GLU A 268 27.67 -19.92 1.95
N LEU A 269 27.63 -20.69 0.86
CA LEU A 269 26.43 -20.95 0.08
C LEU A 269 26.07 -22.44 0.17
N ALA A 270 24.78 -22.75 0.21
CA ALA A 270 24.26 -24.10 -0.01
C ALA A 270 23.07 -24.03 -0.98
N ARG A 271 23.09 -24.79 -2.08
CA ARG A 271 21.91 -24.90 -2.94
C ARG A 271 20.88 -25.82 -2.29
N LEU A 272 19.65 -25.33 -2.13
CA LEU A 272 18.56 -26.16 -1.64
C LEU A 272 18.17 -27.23 -2.68
N THR A 273 17.63 -28.36 -2.23
CA THR A 273 17.23 -29.45 -3.13
C THR A 273 15.77 -29.31 -3.54
N ASP A 274 15.49 -29.38 -4.84
CA ASP A 274 14.15 -29.18 -5.42
C ASP A 274 13.27 -30.44 -5.25
N THR A 275 12.96 -30.74 -3.99
CA THR A 275 11.98 -31.74 -3.59
C THR A 275 10.56 -31.18 -3.66
N ALA A 276 9.54 -32.03 -3.41
CA ALA A 276 8.16 -31.56 -3.34
C ALA A 276 8.01 -30.48 -2.25
N PRO A 277 7.32 -29.34 -2.50
CA PRO A 277 7.24 -28.24 -1.54
C PRO A 277 6.58 -28.57 -0.20
N GLY A 278 5.72 -29.60 -0.13
CA GLY A 278 4.95 -29.89 1.08
C GLY A 278 4.04 -28.73 1.50
N SER A 279 3.66 -28.72 2.77
CA SER A 279 2.83 -27.64 3.35
C SER A 279 3.69 -26.43 3.74
N PRO A 280 3.24 -25.18 3.52
CA PRO A 280 3.88 -23.96 4.04
C PRO A 280 3.90 -23.88 5.58
N LEU A 281 3.11 -24.72 6.27
CA LEU A 281 3.07 -24.81 7.73
C LEU A 281 4.01 -25.89 8.30
N ALA A 282 4.73 -26.62 7.45
CA ALA A 282 5.73 -27.58 7.91
C ALA A 282 7.04 -26.86 8.27
N ALA A 283 7.68 -27.29 9.37
CA ALA A 283 8.99 -26.77 9.75
C ALA A 283 10.03 -27.02 8.63
N ALA A 284 10.65 -25.94 8.16
CA ALA A 284 11.62 -26.00 7.07
C ALA A 284 12.89 -26.79 7.49
N PRO A 285 13.40 -27.71 6.67
CA PRO A 285 14.63 -28.44 6.97
C PRO A 285 15.84 -27.48 6.92
N ALA A 286 16.73 -27.61 7.91
CA ALA A 286 17.97 -26.82 7.96
C ALA A 286 18.86 -27.08 6.73
N PRO A 287 19.43 -26.05 6.07
CA PRO A 287 20.26 -26.25 4.89
C PRO A 287 21.55 -27.03 5.18
N THR A 288 21.85 -27.99 4.31
CA THR A 288 23.02 -28.88 4.37
C THR A 288 23.89 -28.72 3.11
N GLY A 289 25.16 -29.11 3.17
CA GLY A 289 26.07 -29.05 2.00
C GLY A 289 26.66 -27.66 1.75
N TRP A 290 26.94 -26.92 2.82
CA TRP A 290 27.59 -25.60 2.78
C TRP A 290 28.94 -25.66 2.07
N THR A 291 29.10 -24.80 1.07
CA THR A 291 30.32 -24.54 0.31
C THR A 291 30.80 -23.15 0.65
N ALA A 292 32.02 -23.04 1.20
CA ALA A 292 32.66 -21.75 1.43
C ALA A 292 32.98 -21.08 0.09
N VAL A 293 32.63 -19.80 -0.05
CA VAL A 293 32.91 -18.98 -1.24
C VAL A 293 33.68 -17.74 -0.83
N THR A 294 34.85 -17.54 -1.46
CA THR A 294 35.68 -16.35 -1.21
C THR A 294 35.00 -15.10 -1.78
N PRO A 295 34.78 -14.04 -0.98
CA PRO A 295 34.25 -12.79 -1.50
C PRO A 295 35.11 -12.18 -2.62
N HIS A 296 34.46 -11.48 -3.54
CA HIS A 296 35.11 -10.59 -4.50
C HIS A 296 35.40 -9.24 -3.87
N THR A 297 34.46 -8.74 -3.08
CA THR A 297 34.57 -7.55 -2.24
C THR A 297 33.94 -7.85 -0.88
N ALA A 298 34.51 -7.28 0.18
CA ALA A 298 33.96 -7.29 1.52
C ALA A 298 34.21 -5.92 2.17
N THR A 299 33.22 -5.39 2.87
CA THR A 299 33.26 -4.10 3.56
C THR A 299 32.46 -4.20 4.87
N PRO A 300 32.49 -3.19 5.76
CA PRO A 300 31.61 -3.14 6.94
C PRO A 300 30.10 -3.09 6.66
N ARG A 301 29.69 -2.93 5.38
CA ARG A 301 28.30 -2.78 4.95
C ARG A 301 27.87 -3.77 3.86
N SER A 302 28.80 -4.52 3.27
CA SER A 302 28.54 -5.33 2.08
C SER A 302 29.52 -6.49 1.88
N ILE A 303 29.04 -7.52 1.16
CA ILE A 303 29.86 -8.63 0.65
C ILE A 303 29.37 -8.99 -0.76
N THR A 304 30.28 -9.23 -1.71
CA THR A 304 29.93 -9.73 -3.05
C THR A 304 30.51 -11.14 -3.28
N VAL A 305 29.68 -12.12 -3.65
CA VAL A 305 30.07 -13.53 -3.84
C VAL A 305 29.44 -14.13 -5.09
N THR A 306 30.16 -14.97 -5.84
CA THR A 306 29.61 -15.66 -7.03
C THR A 306 28.93 -16.98 -6.65
N VAL A 307 27.76 -17.25 -7.24
CA VAL A 307 27.11 -18.57 -7.20
C VAL A 307 27.93 -19.55 -8.04
N PRO A 308 28.38 -20.72 -7.52
CA PRO A 308 29.21 -21.66 -8.28
C PRO A 308 28.59 -22.09 -9.62
N GLY A 309 29.29 -21.84 -10.73
CA GLY A 309 28.81 -22.12 -12.10
C GLY A 309 28.47 -23.57 -12.42
N ASN A 310 28.98 -24.53 -11.64
CA ASN A 310 28.65 -25.94 -11.77
C ASN A 310 27.34 -26.34 -11.06
N TRP A 311 26.63 -25.39 -10.43
CA TRP A 311 25.31 -25.61 -9.85
C TRP A 311 24.21 -25.34 -10.89
N THR A 312 23.02 -25.91 -10.66
CA THR A 312 21.81 -25.54 -11.41
C THR A 312 21.17 -24.28 -10.82
N ARG A 313 20.42 -23.51 -11.61
CA ARG A 313 19.64 -22.37 -11.09
C ARG A 313 18.57 -22.86 -10.10
N GLY A 314 18.40 -22.19 -8.96
CA GLY A 314 17.44 -22.55 -7.91
C GLY A 314 17.50 -21.59 -6.73
N VAL A 315 16.93 -21.99 -5.58
CA VAL A 315 17.06 -21.26 -4.30
C VAL A 315 18.39 -21.60 -3.64
N TYR A 316 19.10 -20.58 -3.16
CA TYR A 316 20.35 -20.70 -2.43
C TYR A 316 20.18 -20.22 -0.99
N ALA A 317 20.59 -21.03 -0.02
CA ALA A 317 20.84 -20.57 1.33
C ALA A 317 22.22 -19.90 1.37
N LEU A 318 22.27 -18.69 1.91
CA LEU A 318 23.46 -17.88 2.15
C LEU A 318 23.61 -17.66 3.65
N ARG A 319 24.83 -17.74 4.16
CA ARG A 319 25.19 -17.16 5.46
C ARG A 319 26.57 -16.52 5.40
N LEU A 320 26.75 -15.47 6.20
CA LEU A 320 28.03 -14.78 6.36
C LEU A 320 28.72 -15.28 7.64
N LYS A 321 30.05 -15.26 7.67
CA LYS A 321 30.88 -15.55 8.85
C LYS A 321 31.80 -14.38 9.16
N HIS A 322 31.84 -13.96 10.43
CA HIS A 322 32.96 -13.20 10.97
C HIS A 322 33.84 -14.16 11.77
N LYS A 323 35.07 -14.39 11.33
CA LYS A 323 35.97 -15.41 11.90
C LYS A 323 35.24 -16.77 11.93
N GLU A 324 35.01 -17.35 13.11
CA GLU A 324 34.25 -18.61 13.22
C GLU A 324 32.75 -18.46 13.45
N VAL A 325 32.24 -17.25 13.75
CA VAL A 325 30.82 -17.08 14.07
C VAL A 325 30.02 -16.84 12.79
N ALA A 326 29.11 -17.78 12.50
CA ALA A 326 28.16 -17.65 11.41
C ALA A 326 26.93 -16.84 11.83
N GLY A 327 26.49 -15.95 10.95
CA GLY A 327 25.22 -15.24 11.09
C GLY A 327 24.01 -16.06 10.64
N PRO A 328 22.80 -15.46 10.70
CA PRO A 328 21.57 -16.09 10.26
C PRO A 328 21.61 -16.50 8.77
N VAL A 329 20.79 -17.50 8.42
CA VAL A 329 20.61 -17.91 7.01
C VAL A 329 19.67 -16.93 6.31
N ARG A 330 20.12 -16.36 5.19
CA ARG A 330 19.27 -15.67 4.21
C ARG A 330 19.01 -16.60 3.04
N LEU A 331 17.77 -16.66 2.56
CA LEU A 331 17.47 -17.27 1.26
C LEU A 331 17.61 -16.23 0.15
N VAL A 332 18.27 -16.63 -0.94
CA VAL A 332 18.44 -15.88 -2.18
C VAL A 332 17.76 -16.70 -3.29
N ASN A 333 17.11 -16.02 -4.24
CA ASN A 333 16.18 -16.62 -5.22
C ASN A 333 14.94 -17.29 -4.60
N ALA A 334 14.62 -17.08 -3.31
CA ALA A 334 13.30 -17.40 -2.77
C ALA A 334 12.28 -16.34 -3.23
N PRO A 335 10.95 -16.65 -3.25
CA PRO A 335 9.93 -15.68 -3.62
C PRO A 335 10.02 -14.41 -2.76
N ASP A 336 10.00 -13.25 -3.41
CA ASP A 336 10.10 -11.93 -2.76
C ASP A 336 8.90 -11.08 -3.23
N PRO A 337 7.70 -11.34 -2.68
CA PRO A 337 6.49 -10.63 -3.05
C PRO A 337 6.49 -9.20 -2.51
N TRP A 338 6.41 -8.21 -3.40
CA TRP A 338 6.39 -6.81 -2.99
C TRP A 338 4.98 -6.36 -2.64
N PHE A 339 4.01 -6.58 -3.53
CA PHE A 339 2.61 -6.25 -3.31
C PHE A 339 1.67 -7.27 -3.96
N VAL A 340 0.45 -7.32 -3.42
CA VAL A 340 -0.62 -8.23 -3.86
C VAL A 340 -1.91 -7.44 -4.08
N ARG A 341 -2.73 -7.90 -5.03
CA ARG A 341 -4.00 -7.31 -5.43
C ARG A 341 -4.95 -8.43 -5.90
N GLY A 342 -6.23 -8.36 -5.57
CA GLY A 342 -7.24 -9.23 -6.17
C GLY A 342 -7.94 -8.68 -7.42
N ASP A 343 -8.84 -9.46 -8.01
CA ASP A 343 -9.66 -9.06 -9.17
C ASP A 343 -10.57 -7.86 -8.90
N GLN A 344 -10.90 -7.59 -7.63
CA GLN A 344 -11.63 -6.39 -7.17
C GLN A 344 -10.70 -5.29 -6.63
N GLY A 345 -9.38 -5.38 -6.87
CA GLY A 345 -8.37 -4.46 -6.35
C GLY A 345 -7.85 -4.89 -4.97
N SER A 346 -8.34 -4.27 -3.92
CA SER A 346 -8.01 -4.59 -2.52
C SER A 346 -8.46 -6.00 -2.06
N THR A 347 -9.42 -6.61 -2.76
CA THR A 347 -9.90 -7.98 -2.48
C THR A 347 -9.94 -8.83 -3.75
N ALA A 348 -9.85 -10.15 -3.61
CA ALA A 348 -10.13 -11.12 -4.68
C ALA A 348 -11.48 -11.79 -4.45
N SER A 349 -12.09 -12.35 -5.50
CA SER A 349 -13.32 -13.13 -5.39
C SER A 349 -13.09 -14.64 -5.41
N PRO A 350 -14.00 -15.46 -4.82
CA PRO A 350 -14.01 -16.91 -5.05
C PRO A 350 -14.23 -17.19 -6.54
N GLY A 351 -13.28 -17.86 -7.19
CA GLY A 351 -13.26 -18.04 -8.66
C GLY A 351 -12.56 -16.91 -9.42
N GLY A 352 -12.16 -15.84 -8.72
CA GLY A 352 -11.38 -14.72 -9.22
C GLY A 352 -9.87 -14.98 -9.20
N HIS A 353 -9.07 -13.95 -8.92
CA HIS A 353 -7.61 -14.06 -8.97
C HIS A 353 -6.87 -13.10 -8.02
N LEU A 354 -5.67 -13.50 -7.62
CA LEU A 354 -4.68 -12.68 -6.92
C LEU A 354 -3.49 -12.42 -7.86
N VAL A 355 -3.25 -11.16 -8.20
CA VAL A 355 -2.00 -10.68 -8.81
C VAL A 355 -0.97 -10.45 -7.71
N VAL A 356 0.19 -11.10 -7.83
CA VAL A 356 1.38 -10.91 -7.01
C VAL A 356 2.47 -10.32 -7.89
N ALA A 357 3.09 -9.23 -7.45
CA ALA A 357 4.23 -8.60 -8.10
C ALA A 357 5.41 -8.49 -7.11
N GLY A 358 6.64 -8.69 -7.58
CA GLY A 358 7.85 -8.71 -6.76
C GLY A 358 9.05 -9.24 -7.53
N THR A 359 9.96 -9.97 -6.85
CA THR A 359 11.05 -10.70 -7.50
C THR A 359 11.00 -12.19 -7.20
N CYS A 360 11.69 -12.98 -8.04
CA CYS A 360 11.91 -14.42 -7.83
C CYS A 360 10.63 -15.25 -7.62
N LEU A 361 9.47 -14.78 -8.10
CA LEU A 361 8.18 -15.48 -7.98
C LEU A 361 8.14 -16.78 -8.81
N GLU A 362 9.10 -16.95 -9.72
CA GLU A 362 9.33 -18.12 -10.56
C GLU A 362 10.84 -18.28 -10.78
N ILE A 363 11.34 -19.53 -10.77
CA ILE A 363 12.66 -19.86 -11.30
C ILE A 363 12.50 -20.70 -12.57
N PRO A 364 13.00 -20.24 -13.74
CA PRO A 364 12.93 -20.99 -14.99
C PRO A 364 13.55 -22.39 -14.86
N GLY A 365 12.76 -23.43 -15.19
CA GLY A 365 13.16 -24.83 -15.05
C GLY A 365 12.82 -25.48 -13.71
N GLY A 366 12.29 -24.73 -12.73
CA GLY A 366 11.75 -25.28 -11.47
C GLY A 366 10.39 -25.96 -11.65
N ALA A 367 9.86 -26.53 -10.56
CA ALA A 367 8.60 -27.29 -10.53
C ALA A 367 7.31 -26.45 -10.64
N GLY A 368 7.42 -25.20 -11.12
CA GLY A 368 6.32 -24.26 -11.27
C GLY A 368 5.98 -23.46 -9.99
N PRO A 369 5.66 -22.16 -10.11
CA PRO A 369 5.09 -21.35 -9.04
C PRO A 369 3.80 -21.93 -8.45
N ARG A 370 3.59 -21.66 -7.16
CA ARG A 370 2.35 -21.89 -6.42
C ARG A 370 2.21 -20.86 -5.31
N ALA A 371 0.98 -20.65 -4.88
CA ALA A 371 0.68 -19.99 -3.62
C ALA A 371 -0.17 -20.89 -2.71
N ALA A 372 -0.34 -20.50 -1.45
CA ALA A 372 -1.26 -21.14 -0.52
C ALA A 372 -1.96 -20.08 0.33
N LEU A 373 -3.26 -20.26 0.54
CA LEU A 373 -4.09 -19.47 1.45
C LEU A 373 -4.22 -20.22 2.78
N VAL A 374 -3.80 -19.56 3.87
CA VAL A 374 -3.75 -20.13 5.22
C VAL A 374 -4.67 -19.32 6.14
N ALA A 375 -5.47 -20.02 6.95
CA ALA A 375 -6.25 -19.45 8.05
C ALA A 375 -6.34 -20.48 9.19
N ASN A 376 -6.46 -20.03 10.43
CA ASN A 376 -6.63 -20.85 11.63
C ASN A 376 -5.59 -22.01 11.72
N ASN A 377 -4.33 -21.70 11.40
CA ASN A 377 -3.20 -22.65 11.30
C ASN A 377 -3.48 -23.88 10.39
N ALA A 378 -4.25 -23.69 9.31
CA ALA A 378 -4.54 -24.69 8.29
C ALA A 378 -4.40 -24.12 6.88
N VAL A 379 -3.97 -24.95 5.93
CA VAL A 379 -3.98 -24.61 4.48
C VAL A 379 -5.41 -24.80 3.97
N VAL A 380 -6.06 -23.71 3.58
CA VAL A 380 -7.44 -23.71 3.07
C VAL A 380 -7.48 -23.96 1.56
N ALA A 381 -6.48 -23.47 0.81
CA ALA A 381 -6.31 -23.79 -0.61
C ALA A 381 -4.86 -23.61 -1.09
N GLU A 382 -4.38 -24.52 -1.95
CA GLU A 382 -3.22 -24.26 -2.82
C GLU A 382 -3.69 -23.62 -4.14
N LEU A 383 -2.97 -22.59 -4.59
CA LEU A 383 -3.19 -21.90 -5.86
C LEU A 383 -2.09 -22.33 -6.85
N THR A 384 -2.32 -23.45 -7.55
CA THR A 384 -1.37 -24.00 -8.54
C THR A 384 -1.63 -23.53 -9.98
N THR A 385 -2.77 -22.88 -10.24
CA THR A 385 -3.13 -22.32 -11.54
C THR A 385 -2.74 -20.85 -11.58
N PHE A 386 -1.85 -20.48 -12.49
CA PHE A 386 -1.37 -19.11 -12.65
C PHE A 386 -1.20 -18.72 -14.12
N THR A 387 -1.22 -17.41 -14.39
CA THR A 387 -0.78 -16.81 -15.66
C THR A 387 0.28 -15.75 -15.39
N ARG A 388 1.32 -15.67 -16.21
CA ARG A 388 2.31 -14.58 -16.12
C ARG A 388 1.72 -13.30 -16.69
N LEU A 389 2.05 -12.16 -16.08
CA LEU A 389 1.81 -10.82 -16.65
C LEU A 389 3.06 -10.31 -17.41
N THR A 390 4.25 -10.77 -17.00
CA THR A 390 5.54 -10.48 -17.64
C THR A 390 5.97 -11.62 -18.55
N THR A 391 6.71 -11.31 -19.62
CA THR A 391 7.43 -12.30 -20.44
C THR A 391 8.75 -12.72 -19.77
N SER A 392 9.46 -11.77 -19.14
CA SER A 392 10.52 -12.05 -18.17
C SER A 392 9.93 -12.78 -16.97
N SER A 393 10.45 -13.97 -16.68
CA SER A 393 9.92 -14.85 -15.63
C SER A 393 10.18 -14.31 -14.23
N GLY A 394 9.24 -14.53 -13.31
CA GLY A 394 9.43 -14.31 -11.87
C GLY A 394 9.17 -12.90 -11.33
N TYR A 395 8.66 -11.97 -12.14
CA TYR A 395 8.33 -10.61 -11.68
C TYR A 395 6.84 -10.38 -11.36
N ALA A 396 5.92 -10.90 -12.18
CA ALA A 396 4.48 -10.74 -11.93
C ALA A 396 3.63 -11.96 -12.38
N LEU A 397 2.87 -12.50 -11.43
CA LEU A 397 2.02 -13.68 -11.60
C LEU A 397 0.58 -13.38 -11.14
N GLN A 398 -0.40 -13.89 -11.88
CA GLN A 398 -1.82 -13.87 -11.51
C GLN A 398 -2.26 -15.30 -11.17
N PHE A 399 -2.45 -15.59 -9.89
CA PHE A 399 -2.93 -16.88 -9.38
C PHE A 399 -4.46 -16.92 -9.37
N THR A 400 -5.07 -18.03 -9.82
CA THR A 400 -6.53 -18.23 -9.76
C THR A 400 -6.94 -18.66 -8.34
N VAL A 401 -7.97 -18.02 -7.78
CA VAL A 401 -8.59 -18.41 -6.50
C VAL A 401 -9.69 -19.44 -6.78
N PRO A 402 -9.66 -20.66 -6.23
CA PRO A 402 -10.74 -21.64 -6.44
C PRO A 402 -12.11 -21.12 -6.00
N ALA A 403 -13.17 -21.46 -6.75
CA ALA A 403 -14.54 -21.00 -6.50
C ALA A 403 -15.15 -21.51 -5.18
N ASN A 404 -14.52 -22.48 -4.53
CA ASN A 404 -14.90 -23.04 -3.23
C ASN A 404 -14.13 -22.45 -2.04
N VAL A 405 -13.23 -21.47 -2.25
CA VAL A 405 -12.58 -20.74 -1.14
C VAL A 405 -13.62 -19.84 -0.46
N PRO A 406 -13.85 -19.96 0.86
CA PRO A 406 -14.77 -19.08 1.58
C PRO A 406 -14.33 -17.62 1.55
N ALA A 407 -15.29 -16.70 1.73
CA ALA A 407 -14.95 -15.32 2.04
C ALA A 407 -14.26 -15.24 3.41
N GLY A 408 -13.22 -14.42 3.53
CA GLY A 408 -12.39 -14.31 4.73
C GLY A 408 -11.02 -13.69 4.45
N THR A 409 -10.22 -13.53 5.51
CA THR A 409 -8.84 -13.04 5.44
C THR A 409 -7.88 -14.21 5.63
N TYR A 410 -6.82 -14.27 4.82
CA TYR A 410 -5.88 -15.39 4.77
C TYR A 410 -4.43 -14.89 4.75
N ALA A 411 -3.55 -15.56 5.48
CA ALA A 411 -2.11 -15.45 5.24
C ALA A 411 -1.77 -16.05 3.87
N LEU A 412 -0.98 -15.34 3.07
CA LEU A 412 -0.57 -15.79 1.73
C LEU A 412 0.87 -16.31 1.77
N HIS A 413 1.05 -17.59 1.50
CA HIS A 413 2.39 -18.18 1.32
C HIS A 413 2.66 -18.42 -0.18
N LEU A 414 3.91 -18.26 -0.60
CA LEU A 414 4.35 -18.36 -1.99
C LEU A 414 5.57 -19.27 -2.10
N HIS A 415 5.66 -20.00 -3.21
CA HIS A 415 6.78 -20.88 -3.54
C HIS A 415 7.00 -20.90 -5.06
N ASN A 416 8.22 -20.65 -5.54
CA ASN A 416 8.51 -20.38 -6.96
C ASN A 416 8.82 -21.61 -7.82
N GLY A 417 8.81 -22.79 -7.21
CA GLY A 417 9.09 -24.08 -7.86
C GLY A 417 10.45 -24.69 -7.50
N CYS A 418 11.25 -24.02 -6.66
CA CYS A 418 12.56 -24.50 -6.20
C CYS A 418 12.69 -24.47 -4.67
N GLY A 419 13.61 -25.26 -4.13
CA GLY A 419 14.00 -25.27 -2.71
C GLY A 419 13.26 -26.23 -1.78
N GLY A 420 12.22 -26.94 -2.26
CA GLY A 420 11.44 -27.87 -1.44
C GLY A 420 10.71 -27.19 -0.28
N PRO A 421 10.50 -27.84 0.88
CA PRO A 421 9.78 -27.23 2.00
C PRO A 421 10.40 -25.94 2.56
N ALA A 422 11.70 -25.72 2.35
CA ALA A 422 12.37 -24.48 2.71
C ALA A 422 12.21 -23.34 1.67
N GLY A 423 11.54 -23.59 0.54
CA GLY A 423 11.28 -22.59 -0.51
C GLY A 423 10.02 -21.74 -0.31
N TRP A 424 9.23 -22.01 0.74
CA TRP A 424 8.03 -21.24 1.08
C TRP A 424 8.37 -19.91 1.76
N VAL A 425 7.72 -18.83 1.30
CA VAL A 425 7.81 -17.50 1.91
C VAL A 425 6.41 -16.97 2.20
N HIS A 426 6.20 -16.47 3.43
CA HIS A 426 4.99 -15.74 3.80
C HIS A 426 5.06 -14.31 3.25
N PHE A 427 4.03 -13.87 2.52
CA PHE A 427 3.90 -12.48 2.08
C PHE A 427 3.72 -11.55 3.29
N SER A 428 4.60 -10.56 3.39
CA SER A 428 4.48 -9.47 4.34
C SER A 428 4.99 -8.18 3.71
N THR A 429 4.29 -7.08 3.95
CA THR A 429 4.70 -5.73 3.60
C THR A 429 4.16 -4.73 4.63
N PHE A 430 4.49 -3.45 4.46
CA PHE A 430 3.96 -2.35 5.26
C PHE A 430 3.62 -1.20 4.31
N ILE A 431 2.52 -0.48 4.54
CA ILE A 431 2.13 0.72 3.76
C ILE A 431 1.94 1.90 4.71
N GLU A 432 0.90 1.83 5.54
CA GLU A 432 0.64 2.69 6.71
C GLU A 432 0.49 1.83 7.98
N SER A 433 0.10 0.57 7.82
CA SER A 433 0.19 -0.53 8.80
C SER A 433 0.90 -1.75 8.17
N PRO A 434 1.28 -2.77 8.96
CA PRO A 434 1.67 -4.08 8.44
C PRO A 434 0.53 -4.74 7.65
N LEU A 435 0.88 -5.43 6.57
CA LEU A 435 -0.02 -6.17 5.68
C LEU A 435 0.62 -7.51 5.32
N ASN A 436 0.17 -8.58 6.00
CA ASN A 436 0.69 -9.94 5.89
C ASN A 436 -0.37 -10.95 5.39
N SER A 437 -1.48 -10.43 4.86
CA SER A 437 -2.68 -11.19 4.51
C SER A 437 -3.36 -10.67 3.24
N VAL A 438 -4.25 -11.48 2.68
CA VAL A 438 -5.13 -11.16 1.56
C VAL A 438 -6.58 -11.45 1.92
N THR A 439 -7.50 -10.63 1.42
CA THR A 439 -8.94 -10.80 1.66
C THR A 439 -9.63 -11.39 0.43
N ILE A 440 -10.34 -12.50 0.63
CA ILE A 440 -11.28 -13.06 -0.34
C ILE A 440 -12.69 -12.58 0.04
N ALA A 441 -13.40 -11.94 -0.90
CA ALA A 441 -14.74 -11.39 -0.69
C ALA A 441 -15.64 -11.64 -1.90
N PRO A 442 -16.96 -11.80 -1.74
CA PRO A 442 -17.88 -11.92 -2.88
C PRO A 442 -17.77 -10.73 -3.85
N LEU A 443 -18.12 -10.95 -5.12
CA LEU A 443 -18.18 -9.86 -6.11
C LEU A 443 -19.20 -8.80 -5.67
N LEU A 444 -18.78 -7.53 -5.64
CA LEU A 444 -19.65 -6.43 -5.21
C LEU A 444 -20.79 -6.22 -6.21
N ALA A 445 -22.01 -6.57 -5.80
CA ALA A 445 -23.20 -6.41 -6.63
C ALA A 445 -23.64 -4.94 -6.75
N TRP A 446 -23.55 -4.40 -7.97
CA TRP A 446 -24.18 -3.14 -8.36
C TRP A 446 -25.58 -3.36 -8.97
N PRO A 447 -26.49 -2.36 -8.92
CA PRO A 447 -27.80 -2.47 -9.56
C PRO A 447 -27.66 -2.64 -11.08
N THR A 448 -28.23 -3.73 -11.62
CA THR A 448 -28.08 -4.11 -13.03
C THR A 448 -29.19 -3.62 -13.95
N GLU A 449 -30.22 -2.95 -13.41
CA GLU A 449 -31.40 -2.55 -14.17
C GLU A 449 -31.05 -1.58 -15.31
N SER A 450 -31.55 -1.86 -16.51
CA SER A 450 -31.33 -1.04 -17.70
C SER A 450 -32.27 0.18 -17.71
N ILE A 451 -31.69 1.37 -17.81
CA ILE A 451 -32.39 2.66 -17.84
C ILE A 451 -32.03 3.33 -19.16
N PRO A 452 -32.86 3.18 -20.22
CA PRO A 452 -32.54 3.71 -21.54
C PRO A 452 -32.65 5.23 -21.59
N VAL A 453 -31.66 5.87 -22.22
CA VAL A 453 -31.74 7.26 -22.67
C VAL A 453 -32.47 7.30 -24.00
N ALA A 454 -33.25 8.36 -24.27
CA ALA A 454 -33.86 8.57 -25.58
C ALA A 454 -32.77 8.75 -26.66
N ALA A 455 -33.05 8.33 -27.89
CA ALA A 455 -32.11 8.48 -29.01
C ALA A 455 -31.76 9.97 -29.25
N PRO A 456 -30.51 10.31 -29.64
CA PRO A 456 -30.04 11.68 -29.66
C PRO A 456 -30.75 12.52 -30.72
N THR A 457 -31.08 13.74 -30.33
CA THR A 457 -31.84 14.75 -31.09
C THR A 457 -30.99 15.98 -31.43
N GLY A 458 -29.84 16.15 -30.77
CA GLY A 458 -28.94 17.29 -30.94
C GLY A 458 -29.03 18.36 -29.84
N SER A 459 -29.81 18.10 -28.79
CA SER A 459 -29.82 18.84 -27.52
C SER A 459 -30.35 17.89 -26.44
N ASP A 460 -29.44 17.15 -25.81
CA ASP A 460 -29.75 15.84 -25.23
C ASP A 460 -29.60 15.78 -23.69
N ASP A 461 -29.18 16.89 -23.07
CA ASP A 461 -28.97 17.03 -21.62
C ASP A 461 -30.21 16.65 -20.81
N GLY A 462 -31.40 17.06 -21.25
CA GLY A 462 -32.66 16.77 -20.57
C GLY A 462 -33.02 15.28 -20.58
N ALA A 463 -32.72 14.57 -21.67
CA ALA A 463 -32.96 13.13 -21.79
C ALA A 463 -31.99 12.33 -20.89
N LEU A 464 -30.71 12.72 -20.90
CA LEU A 464 -29.69 12.10 -20.04
C LEU A 464 -29.95 12.40 -18.55
N ALA A 465 -30.31 13.63 -18.21
CA ALA A 465 -30.66 14.02 -16.84
C ALA A 465 -31.87 13.25 -16.29
N ALA A 466 -32.91 12.99 -17.11
CA ALA A 466 -34.06 12.19 -16.72
C ALA A 466 -33.69 10.71 -16.43
N ALA A 467 -32.82 10.12 -17.25
CA ALA A 467 -32.29 8.77 -17.01
C ALA A 467 -31.42 8.71 -15.75
N LEU A 468 -30.56 9.70 -15.53
CA LEU A 468 -29.72 9.80 -14.31
C LEU A 468 -30.54 10.05 -13.04
N ALA A 469 -31.61 10.84 -13.11
CA ALA A 469 -32.57 10.99 -12.01
C ALA A 469 -33.29 9.67 -11.70
N THR A 470 -33.62 8.89 -12.73
CA THR A 470 -34.22 7.55 -12.59
C THR A 470 -33.24 6.57 -11.94
N ALA A 471 -31.96 6.59 -12.31
CA ALA A 471 -30.92 5.79 -11.67
C ALA A 471 -30.72 6.21 -10.20
N GLN A 472 -30.68 7.51 -9.90
CA GLN A 472 -30.59 8.01 -8.52
C GLN A 472 -31.76 7.54 -7.66
N ALA A 473 -32.99 7.59 -8.18
CA ALA A 473 -34.19 7.13 -7.47
C ALA A 473 -34.20 5.61 -7.19
N LYS A 474 -33.35 4.85 -7.88
CA LYS A 474 -33.18 3.39 -7.75
C LYS A 474 -31.90 2.98 -7.00
N GLY A 475 -31.08 3.95 -6.58
CA GLY A 475 -29.80 3.71 -5.90
C GLY A 475 -28.66 3.25 -6.82
N GLY A 476 -28.77 3.50 -8.13
CA GLY A 476 -27.81 3.09 -9.16
C GLY A 476 -28.51 2.54 -10.40
N GLY A 477 -27.75 1.86 -11.27
CA GLY A 477 -28.30 1.21 -12.47
C GLY A 477 -27.38 1.30 -13.68
N ARG A 478 -27.77 0.65 -14.79
CA ARG A 478 -27.10 0.76 -16.09
C ARG A 478 -27.85 1.77 -16.95
N VAL A 479 -27.32 2.99 -17.06
CA VAL A 479 -27.86 4.02 -17.95
C VAL A 479 -27.37 3.76 -19.37
N VAL A 480 -28.27 3.41 -20.28
CA VAL A 480 -27.94 2.88 -21.61
C VAL A 480 -28.22 3.91 -22.70
N LEU A 481 -27.16 4.30 -23.40
CA LEU A 481 -27.15 5.17 -24.57
C LEU A 481 -27.25 4.32 -25.83
N ALA A 482 -28.28 4.54 -26.65
CA ALA A 482 -28.34 4.03 -28.02
C ALA A 482 -27.25 4.67 -28.91
N ALA A 483 -26.88 4.02 -30.01
CA ALA A 483 -25.86 4.54 -30.94
C ALA A 483 -26.23 5.92 -31.51
N GLY A 484 -25.23 6.80 -31.66
CA GLY A 484 -25.38 8.19 -32.10
C GLY A 484 -24.49 9.16 -31.31
N THR A 485 -24.58 10.45 -31.65
CA THR A 485 -23.85 11.53 -30.97
C THR A 485 -24.81 12.40 -30.17
N TYR A 486 -24.76 12.28 -28.85
CA TYR A 486 -25.51 13.11 -27.90
C TYR A 486 -24.79 14.46 -27.79
N THR A 487 -25.48 15.54 -28.11
CA THR A 487 -24.98 16.90 -27.95
C THR A 487 -25.35 17.40 -26.57
N LEU A 488 -24.35 17.80 -25.78
CA LEU A 488 -24.50 18.29 -24.42
C LEU A 488 -24.03 19.74 -24.28
N SER A 489 -24.65 20.49 -23.38
CA SER A 489 -24.17 21.80 -22.89
C SER A 489 -23.97 21.86 -21.37
N GLU A 490 -24.35 20.82 -20.62
CA GLU A 490 -24.21 20.72 -19.17
C GLU A 490 -23.24 19.60 -18.72
N ARG A 491 -22.80 19.64 -17.46
CA ARG A 491 -21.92 18.59 -16.87
C ARG A 491 -22.71 17.32 -16.52
N VAL A 492 -22.16 16.15 -16.84
CA VAL A 492 -22.76 14.84 -16.53
C VAL A 492 -22.39 14.41 -15.11
N LEU A 493 -23.37 14.42 -14.21
CA LEU A 493 -23.20 14.05 -12.80
C LEU A 493 -23.82 12.67 -12.51
N LEU A 494 -22.96 11.65 -12.41
CA LEU A 494 -23.35 10.25 -12.23
C LEU A 494 -23.72 9.94 -10.76
N PRO A 495 -24.91 9.40 -10.47
CA PRO A 495 -25.26 8.89 -9.13
C PRO A 495 -24.37 7.70 -8.72
N ASN A 496 -24.22 7.47 -7.42
CA ASN A 496 -23.48 6.30 -6.90
C ASN A 496 -24.03 4.97 -7.47
N ARG A 497 -23.13 4.02 -7.73
CA ARG A 497 -23.39 2.71 -8.37
C ARG A 497 -24.12 2.79 -9.72
N THR A 498 -23.83 3.84 -10.50
CA THR A 498 -24.32 3.97 -11.88
C THR A 498 -23.23 3.54 -12.86
N THR A 499 -23.58 2.66 -13.80
CA THR A 499 -22.76 2.41 -15.00
C THR A 499 -23.36 3.17 -16.18
N LEU A 500 -22.56 3.99 -16.86
CA LEU A 500 -22.95 4.60 -18.13
C LEU A 500 -22.45 3.73 -19.29
N VAL A 501 -23.37 3.32 -20.17
CA VAL A 501 -23.15 2.26 -21.16
C VAL A 501 -23.54 2.76 -22.55
N GLY A 502 -22.61 2.72 -23.52
CA GLY A 502 -22.92 2.93 -24.93
C GLY A 502 -23.10 1.63 -25.71
N ALA A 503 -23.58 1.77 -26.95
CA ALA A 503 -23.74 0.67 -27.92
C ALA A 503 -22.41 0.21 -28.58
N GLY A 504 -21.27 0.74 -28.14
CA GLY A 504 -19.94 0.57 -28.72
C GLY A 504 -19.18 1.89 -28.75
N ARG A 505 -17.88 1.85 -28.40
CA ARG A 505 -16.99 3.03 -28.32
C ARG A 505 -17.09 3.90 -29.57
N ASP A 506 -16.94 3.25 -30.72
CA ASP A 506 -16.90 3.87 -32.05
C ASP A 506 -18.32 4.10 -32.64
N LYS A 507 -19.37 4.00 -31.81
CA LYS A 507 -20.80 4.12 -32.19
C LYS A 507 -21.60 5.09 -31.31
N THR A 508 -21.06 5.47 -30.14
CA THR A 508 -21.80 6.23 -29.12
C THR A 508 -20.91 7.32 -28.59
N THR A 509 -21.25 8.59 -28.85
CA THR A 509 -20.45 9.75 -28.45
C THR A 509 -21.27 10.68 -27.56
N LEU A 510 -20.74 11.07 -26.41
CA LEU A 510 -21.14 12.28 -25.69
C LEU A 510 -20.22 13.42 -26.13
N ARG A 511 -20.77 14.50 -26.69
CA ARG A 511 -19.99 15.62 -27.23
C ARG A 511 -20.48 16.95 -26.69
N TRP A 512 -19.56 17.72 -26.11
CA TRP A 512 -19.76 19.14 -25.81
C TRP A 512 -19.36 19.99 -27.02
N ARG A 513 -20.08 21.08 -27.28
CA ARG A 513 -19.79 22.00 -28.39
C ARG A 513 -19.10 23.31 -27.97
N ALA A 514 -19.15 23.61 -26.68
CA ALA A 514 -18.45 24.71 -26.01
C ALA A 514 -18.28 24.33 -24.53
N ALA A 515 -17.36 24.99 -23.82
CA ALA A 515 -17.14 24.73 -22.40
C ALA A 515 -18.41 25.08 -21.58
N PRO A 516 -18.90 24.17 -20.72
CA PRO A 516 -20.16 24.38 -19.98
C PRO A 516 -20.03 25.51 -18.95
N THR A 517 -20.80 26.58 -19.15
CA THR A 517 -20.73 27.84 -18.38
C THR A 517 -21.40 27.79 -17.01
N SER A 518 -22.27 26.81 -16.78
CA SER A 518 -22.94 26.59 -15.49
C SER A 518 -21.92 26.24 -14.39
N PRO A 519 -21.96 26.89 -13.20
CA PRO A 519 -21.04 26.58 -12.11
C PRO A 519 -21.28 25.17 -11.56
N ILE A 520 -20.25 24.53 -11.01
CA ILE A 520 -20.35 23.18 -10.45
C ILE A 520 -21.36 23.19 -9.28
N PRO A 521 -22.46 22.41 -9.30
CA PRO A 521 -23.48 22.48 -8.24
C PRO A 521 -23.03 21.88 -6.90
N TYR A 522 -21.94 21.11 -6.89
CA TYR A 522 -21.40 20.40 -5.72
C TYR A 522 -19.87 20.51 -5.77
N GLY A 523 -19.21 20.57 -4.60
CA GLY A 523 -17.74 20.58 -4.55
C GLY A 523 -17.15 19.28 -5.08
N GLY A 524 -16.08 19.35 -5.87
CA GLY A 524 -15.49 18.20 -6.57
C GLY A 524 -14.35 18.65 -7.48
N ALA A 525 -14.05 17.86 -8.51
CA ALA A 525 -13.21 18.32 -9.61
C ALA A 525 -14.06 19.09 -10.63
N ASP A 526 -13.49 20.04 -11.37
CA ASP A 526 -14.24 20.70 -12.44
C ASP A 526 -14.19 19.90 -13.73
N ALA A 527 -15.02 18.85 -13.80
CA ALA A 527 -15.02 17.89 -14.90
C ALA A 527 -16.32 17.89 -15.72
N LEU A 528 -16.22 17.55 -17.02
CA LEU A 528 -17.38 17.35 -17.88
C LEU A 528 -18.23 16.14 -17.44
N LEU A 529 -17.58 15.08 -16.95
CA LEU A 529 -18.23 13.92 -16.35
C LEU A 529 -17.58 13.54 -15.00
N GLN A 530 -18.39 13.42 -13.95
CA GLN A 530 -17.94 13.00 -12.63
C GLN A 530 -19.06 12.41 -11.77
N GLY A 531 -18.72 11.97 -10.55
CA GLY A 531 -19.69 11.56 -9.53
C GLY A 531 -20.53 12.74 -8.99
N LYS A 532 -21.79 12.49 -8.66
CA LYS A 532 -22.76 13.54 -8.27
C LYS A 532 -22.66 14.00 -6.81
N ASN A 533 -22.40 13.08 -5.88
CA ASN A 533 -22.38 13.33 -4.44
C ASN A 533 -20.93 13.35 -3.94
N LEU A 534 -20.36 14.55 -3.87
CA LEU A 534 -18.96 14.81 -3.49
C LEU A 534 -18.83 15.85 -2.36
N THR A 535 -19.96 16.34 -1.83
CA THR A 535 -20.00 17.27 -0.70
C THR A 535 -19.82 16.55 0.65
N TYR A 536 -18.99 17.12 1.53
CA TYR A 536 -18.80 16.60 2.89
C TYR A 536 -20.11 16.62 3.70
N PRO A 537 -20.40 15.59 4.53
CA PRO A 537 -19.58 14.40 4.79
C PRO A 537 -19.71 13.28 3.75
N ILE A 538 -20.72 13.30 2.89
CA ILE A 538 -21.03 12.20 1.95
C ILE A 538 -20.20 12.34 0.66
N ARG A 539 -18.90 12.02 0.76
CA ARG A 539 -18.01 11.85 -0.39
C ARG A 539 -17.95 10.38 -0.79
N ASN A 540 -18.93 9.92 -1.56
CA ASN A 540 -18.94 8.56 -2.10
C ASN A 540 -19.82 8.48 -3.36
N SER A 541 -19.18 8.54 -4.54
CA SER A 541 -19.85 8.46 -5.85
C SER A 541 -19.10 7.55 -6.81
N ASN A 542 -19.23 6.24 -6.60
CA ASN A 542 -18.68 5.24 -7.50
C ASN A 542 -19.51 5.16 -8.77
N TYR A 543 -18.85 5.14 -9.93
CA TYR A 543 -19.48 4.95 -11.23
C TYR A 543 -18.53 4.20 -12.16
N SER A 544 -19.09 3.54 -13.17
CA SER A 544 -18.35 2.78 -14.19
C SER A 544 -18.75 3.23 -15.60
N LEU A 545 -17.88 3.03 -16.58
CA LEU A 545 -18.04 3.51 -17.95
C LEU A 545 -17.79 2.36 -18.94
N GLU A 546 -18.69 2.17 -19.89
CA GLU A 546 -18.62 1.06 -20.85
C GLU A 546 -18.93 1.52 -22.28
N ASN A 547 -18.09 1.11 -23.23
CA ASN A 547 -18.44 1.07 -24.66
C ASN A 547 -18.95 2.42 -25.23
N LEU A 548 -18.31 3.53 -24.90
CA LEU A 548 -18.70 4.87 -25.34
C LEU A 548 -17.51 5.82 -25.49
N THR A 549 -17.70 6.92 -26.23
CA THR A 549 -16.74 7.99 -26.45
C THR A 549 -17.21 9.28 -25.76
N ILE A 550 -16.28 9.99 -25.12
CA ILE A 550 -16.48 11.27 -24.41
C ILE A 550 -15.57 12.30 -25.08
N GLU A 551 -16.16 13.31 -25.72
CA GLU A 551 -15.45 14.35 -26.45
C GLU A 551 -15.73 15.73 -25.83
N ALA A 552 -14.70 16.31 -25.22
CA ALA A 552 -14.70 17.71 -24.82
C ALA A 552 -14.73 18.64 -26.05
N SER A 553 -15.17 19.87 -25.84
CA SER A 553 -15.03 20.93 -26.84
C SER A 553 -13.60 21.49 -26.86
N VAL A 554 -13.18 22.08 -27.98
CA VAL A 554 -11.80 22.55 -28.19
C VAL A 554 -11.38 23.74 -27.29
N ASP A 555 -12.36 24.41 -26.67
CA ASP A 555 -12.19 25.49 -25.70
C ASP A 555 -12.13 24.99 -24.23
N PHE A 556 -12.29 23.68 -23.99
CA PHE A 556 -12.31 23.12 -22.64
C PHE A 556 -10.91 22.73 -22.11
N SER A 557 -10.40 23.54 -21.19
CA SER A 557 -9.11 23.34 -20.52
C SER A 557 -9.30 22.95 -19.04
N ASN A 558 -9.76 21.72 -18.80
CA ASN A 558 -9.84 21.12 -17.46
C ASN A 558 -9.91 19.58 -17.56
N TYR A 559 -10.35 18.90 -16.51
CA TYR A 559 -10.55 17.44 -16.49
C TYR A 559 -11.76 17.03 -17.37
N VAL A 560 -11.59 16.09 -18.30
CA VAL A 560 -12.71 15.57 -19.11
C VAL A 560 -13.55 14.60 -18.26
N VAL A 561 -12.90 13.63 -17.60
CA VAL A 561 -13.51 12.72 -16.63
C VAL A 561 -12.80 12.81 -15.29
N ALA A 562 -13.54 12.79 -14.18
CA ALA A 562 -12.97 12.73 -12.83
C ALA A 562 -13.66 11.69 -11.94
N ARG A 563 -12.89 10.75 -11.39
CA ARG A 563 -13.31 9.88 -10.28
C ARG A 563 -12.61 10.34 -9.01
N THR A 564 -13.37 10.81 -8.03
CA THR A 564 -12.83 11.36 -6.78
C THR A 564 -13.57 10.79 -5.57
N PHE A 565 -12.84 10.59 -4.46
CA PHE A 565 -13.40 10.14 -3.17
C PHE A 565 -14.30 8.89 -3.30
N ALA A 566 -13.73 7.80 -3.82
CA ALA A 566 -14.46 6.60 -4.23
C ALA A 566 -13.64 5.33 -3.98
N SER A 567 -14.21 4.33 -3.29
CA SER A 567 -13.50 3.12 -2.86
C SER A 567 -14.09 1.80 -3.34
N GLU A 568 -15.30 1.78 -3.91
CA GLU A 568 -15.85 0.55 -4.48
C GLU A 568 -15.12 0.20 -5.79
N PRO A 569 -14.98 -1.10 -6.13
CA PRO A 569 -14.45 -1.53 -7.42
C PRO A 569 -15.23 -0.92 -8.59
N VAL A 570 -14.52 -0.35 -9.58
CA VAL A 570 -15.12 0.21 -10.81
C VAL A 570 -14.33 -0.18 -12.05
N HIS A 571 -14.99 -0.14 -13.21
CA HIS A 571 -14.35 -0.35 -14.51
C HIS A 571 -14.66 0.76 -15.52
N PHE A 572 -13.62 1.17 -16.25
CA PHE A 572 -13.71 1.93 -17.50
C PHE A 572 -13.24 1.02 -18.64
N THR A 573 -14.18 0.46 -19.42
CA THR A 573 -13.89 -0.59 -20.40
C THR A 573 -14.36 -0.20 -21.80
N GLN A 574 -13.45 -0.24 -22.77
CA GLN A 574 -13.70 0.20 -24.15
C GLN A 574 -14.27 1.64 -24.22
N VAL A 575 -13.66 2.56 -23.46
CA VAL A 575 -14.04 3.98 -23.43
C VAL A 575 -13.03 4.78 -24.25
N SER A 576 -13.47 5.83 -24.96
CA SER A 576 -12.57 6.88 -25.45
C SER A 576 -12.83 8.16 -24.67
N ILE A 577 -11.78 8.82 -24.19
CA ILE A 577 -11.88 10.09 -23.45
C ILE A 577 -10.93 11.09 -24.12
N THR A 578 -11.53 12.09 -24.77
CA THR A 578 -10.83 13.03 -25.64
C THR A 578 -10.99 14.46 -25.12
N GLY A 579 -9.87 15.07 -24.75
CA GLY A 579 -9.70 16.48 -24.42
C GLY A 579 -9.01 17.25 -25.54
N ALA A 580 -8.70 18.52 -25.28
CA ALA A 580 -7.87 19.32 -26.19
C ALA A 580 -6.37 18.94 -26.07
N HIS A 581 -5.64 19.17 -27.16
CA HIS A 581 -4.17 19.25 -27.18
C HIS A 581 -3.78 20.71 -27.43
N SER A 582 -2.85 21.25 -26.66
CA SER A 582 -2.48 22.67 -26.71
C SER A 582 -0.97 22.90 -26.58
N SER A 583 -0.52 24.01 -27.15
CA SER A 583 0.87 24.52 -27.03
C SER A 583 1.14 25.22 -25.70
N ASP A 584 0.11 25.49 -24.91
CA ASP A 584 0.15 26.54 -23.89
C ASP A 584 0.46 25.98 -22.49
N PHE A 585 1.45 25.10 -22.43
CA PHE A 585 2.08 24.68 -21.18
C PHE A 585 2.74 25.91 -20.52
N PRO A 586 2.55 26.15 -19.20
CA PRO A 586 1.78 25.36 -18.24
C PRO A 586 0.35 25.88 -18.00
N GLY A 587 -0.07 26.94 -18.71
CA GLY A 587 -1.27 27.73 -18.40
C GLY A 587 -2.61 27.12 -18.82
N ALA A 588 -2.59 26.19 -19.78
CA ALA A 588 -3.73 25.38 -20.19
C ALA A 588 -3.32 23.90 -20.18
N ARG A 589 -4.16 23.04 -19.59
CA ARG A 589 -4.02 21.57 -19.67
C ARG A 589 -5.41 20.95 -19.72
N SER A 590 -5.80 20.43 -20.88
CA SER A 590 -6.91 19.47 -20.92
C SER A 590 -6.40 18.13 -20.36
N ILE A 591 -7.12 17.52 -19.42
CA ILE A 591 -6.70 16.28 -18.76
C ILE A 591 -7.78 15.23 -19.00
N ALA A 592 -7.48 14.14 -19.72
CA ALA A 592 -8.51 13.18 -20.09
C ALA A 592 -9.13 12.49 -18.85
N LEU A 593 -8.31 11.98 -17.93
CA LEU A 593 -8.79 11.35 -16.70
C LEU A 593 -8.06 11.83 -15.44
N LEU A 594 -8.83 12.34 -14.48
CA LEU A 594 -8.42 12.51 -13.08
C LEU A 594 -8.92 11.33 -12.23
N LEU A 595 -8.02 10.77 -11.43
CA LEU A 595 -8.33 9.90 -10.30
C LEU A 595 -7.83 10.60 -9.03
N MET A 596 -8.65 10.75 -7.98
CA MET A 596 -8.21 11.39 -6.72
C MET A 596 -8.82 10.82 -5.45
N ASP A 597 -7.98 10.57 -4.43
CA ASP A 597 -8.35 9.98 -3.13
C ASP A 597 -9.30 8.78 -3.33
N CYS A 598 -8.87 7.81 -4.15
CA CYS A 598 -9.76 6.77 -4.67
C CYS A 598 -9.07 5.41 -4.91
N ALA A 599 -9.77 4.33 -4.60
CA ALA A 599 -9.26 2.95 -4.63
C ALA A 599 -9.94 2.11 -5.72
N ASN A 600 -9.34 0.97 -6.09
CA ASN A 600 -10.00 -0.12 -6.85
C ASN A 600 -10.49 0.26 -8.27
N THR A 601 -9.72 1.09 -8.99
CA THR A 601 -10.02 1.45 -10.39
C THR A 601 -9.43 0.44 -11.39
N ARG A 602 -10.23 -0.02 -12.37
CA ARG A 602 -9.78 -0.83 -13.51
C ARG A 602 -10.07 -0.09 -14.82
N ILE A 603 -9.08 0.02 -15.71
CA ILE A 603 -9.18 0.70 -17.01
C ILE A 603 -8.68 -0.27 -18.08
N GLU A 604 -9.49 -0.58 -19.09
CA GLU A 604 -9.19 -1.63 -20.08
C GLU A 604 -9.58 -1.26 -21.51
N GLY A 605 -8.69 -1.53 -22.47
CA GLY A 605 -8.96 -1.38 -23.91
C GLY A 605 -9.43 0.00 -24.32
N SER A 606 -9.06 1.02 -23.54
CA SER A 606 -9.61 2.37 -23.59
C SER A 606 -8.59 3.35 -24.13
N THR A 607 -9.07 4.42 -24.76
CA THR A 607 -8.23 5.50 -25.30
C THR A 607 -8.36 6.74 -24.41
N LEU A 608 -7.23 7.27 -23.96
CA LEU A 608 -7.13 8.62 -23.40
C LEU A 608 -6.40 9.49 -24.42
N SER A 609 -6.89 10.70 -24.69
CA SER A 609 -6.31 11.60 -25.69
C SER A 609 -6.46 13.05 -25.24
N ALA A 610 -5.39 13.69 -24.76
CA ALA A 610 -5.37 15.08 -24.27
C ALA A 610 -3.92 15.55 -24.02
N ASP A 611 -3.75 16.81 -23.57
CA ASP A 611 -2.46 17.30 -23.07
C ASP A 611 -1.84 16.42 -21.99
N ALA A 612 -2.64 16.03 -20.99
CA ALA A 612 -2.29 14.94 -20.08
C ALA A 612 -3.34 13.83 -20.11
N CYS A 613 -2.93 12.58 -20.32
CA CYS A 613 -3.88 11.47 -20.40
C CYS A 613 -4.42 11.06 -19.03
N LEU A 614 -3.55 10.65 -18.10
CA LEU A 614 -3.95 10.25 -16.75
C LEU A 614 -3.22 11.07 -15.68
N LEU A 615 -3.99 11.68 -14.78
CA LEU A 615 -3.52 12.23 -13.52
C LEU A 615 -4.10 11.40 -12.36
N ALA A 616 -3.25 10.57 -11.75
CA ALA A 616 -3.52 9.81 -10.53
C ALA A 616 -3.01 10.62 -9.33
N HIS A 617 -3.90 11.35 -8.69
CA HIS A 617 -3.59 12.44 -7.78
C HIS A 617 -4.01 12.12 -6.34
N ARG A 618 -3.04 12.02 -5.41
CA ARG A 618 -3.26 11.89 -3.96
C ARG A 618 -4.08 10.64 -3.57
N GLY A 619 -3.43 9.62 -3.01
CA GLY A 619 -4.13 8.46 -2.46
C GLY A 619 -4.86 7.61 -3.52
N VAL A 620 -4.26 7.42 -4.70
CA VAL A 620 -4.82 6.53 -5.73
C VAL A 620 -4.28 5.13 -5.53
N THR A 621 -5.13 4.19 -5.13
CA THR A 621 -4.71 2.85 -4.71
C THR A 621 -5.37 1.75 -5.55
N TYR A 622 -4.66 0.65 -5.77
CA TYR A 622 -5.15 -0.49 -6.56
C TYR A 622 -5.68 -0.12 -7.97
N LEU A 623 -5.01 0.80 -8.68
CA LEU A 623 -5.30 1.14 -10.09
C LEU A 623 -4.71 0.11 -11.06
N ARG A 624 -5.52 -0.53 -11.92
CA ARG A 624 -5.03 -1.34 -13.07
C ARG A 624 -5.39 -0.63 -14.37
N MET A 625 -4.42 -0.49 -15.27
CA MET A 625 -4.59 0.00 -16.63
C MET A 625 -3.97 -1.00 -17.62
N THR A 626 -4.81 -1.70 -18.38
CA THR A 626 -4.37 -2.80 -19.27
C THR A 626 -4.85 -2.61 -20.71
N GLY A 627 -3.94 -2.72 -21.67
CA GLY A 627 -4.27 -2.73 -23.11
C GLY A 627 -4.85 -1.41 -23.64
N CYS A 628 -4.55 -0.28 -22.98
CA CYS A 628 -5.06 1.05 -23.33
C CYS A 628 -4.09 1.82 -24.24
N THR A 629 -4.61 2.85 -24.92
CA THR A 629 -3.81 3.80 -25.70
C THR A 629 -3.88 5.17 -25.03
N LEU A 630 -2.72 5.79 -24.80
CA LEU A 630 -2.59 7.12 -24.24
C LEU A 630 -1.97 8.02 -25.31
N GLN A 631 -2.75 8.95 -25.86
CA GLN A 631 -2.33 9.91 -26.87
C GLN A 631 -2.05 11.26 -26.21
N TRP A 632 -0.78 11.68 -26.17
CA TRP A 632 -0.33 12.75 -25.26
C TRP A 632 0.59 13.77 -25.94
N SER A 633 0.39 15.05 -25.64
CA SER A 633 1.28 16.15 -26.04
C SER A 633 2.18 16.65 -24.90
N ASN A 634 1.78 16.47 -23.63
CA ASN A 634 2.55 16.95 -22.47
C ASN A 634 2.76 15.90 -21.37
N GLY A 635 1.84 14.94 -21.15
CA GLY A 635 2.09 13.83 -20.22
C GLY A 635 1.23 12.60 -20.50
N ASN A 636 1.82 11.40 -20.42
CA ASN A 636 1.05 10.16 -20.54
C ASN A 636 0.41 9.79 -19.18
N VAL A 637 1.23 9.62 -18.14
CA VAL A 637 0.78 9.25 -16.80
C VAL A 637 1.49 10.12 -15.77
N GLN A 638 0.73 10.71 -14.84
CA GLN A 638 1.23 11.50 -13.73
C GLN A 638 0.68 10.90 -12.42
N ILE A 639 1.56 10.41 -11.55
CA ILE A 639 1.19 9.76 -10.29
C ILE A 639 1.79 10.55 -9.12
N SER A 640 0.93 11.04 -8.22
CA SER A 640 1.35 11.75 -7.00
C SER A 640 1.15 10.93 -5.72
N ALA A 641 1.48 11.55 -4.58
CA ALA A 641 1.69 10.89 -3.29
C ALA A 641 0.51 10.09 -2.71
N ARG A 642 0.82 9.24 -1.73
CA ARG A 642 -0.04 8.22 -1.09
C ARG A 642 -0.62 7.18 -2.07
N SER A 643 -0.15 7.15 -3.31
CA SER A 643 -0.59 6.18 -4.32
C SER A 643 0.24 4.90 -4.25
N HIS A 644 -0.43 3.74 -4.30
CA HIS A 644 0.24 2.44 -4.17
C HIS A 644 -0.47 1.28 -4.90
N SER A 645 0.29 0.20 -5.13
CA SER A 645 -0.17 -1.07 -5.72
C SER A 645 -0.73 -0.90 -7.13
N LEU A 646 -0.01 -0.19 -7.99
CA LEU A 646 -0.42 0.24 -9.33
C LEU A 646 0.06 -0.75 -10.40
N ILE A 647 -0.73 -1.00 -11.44
CA ILE A 647 -0.40 -1.90 -12.55
C ILE A 647 -0.70 -1.23 -13.89
N PHE A 648 0.33 -1.08 -14.73
CA PHE A 648 0.26 -0.58 -16.10
C PHE A 648 0.83 -1.65 -17.03
N ASP A 649 -0.07 -2.34 -17.76
CA ASP A 649 0.19 -3.61 -18.44
C ASP A 649 -0.19 -3.51 -19.93
N ASN A 650 0.78 -3.69 -20.84
CA ASN A 650 0.57 -3.77 -22.29
C ASN A 650 -0.14 -2.53 -22.90
N ASN A 651 0.18 -1.32 -22.44
CA ASN A 651 -0.38 -0.07 -22.96
C ASN A 651 0.50 0.56 -24.06
N VAL A 652 -0.10 1.37 -24.93
CA VAL A 652 0.60 2.17 -25.95
C VAL A 652 0.65 3.63 -25.51
N LEU A 653 1.86 4.20 -25.45
CA LEU A 653 2.13 5.59 -25.06
C LEU A 653 2.48 6.38 -26.32
N ASP A 654 1.46 6.90 -27.00
CA ASP A 654 1.60 7.51 -28.33
C ASP A 654 1.75 9.03 -28.23
N GLN A 655 2.97 9.52 -28.46
CA GLN A 655 3.24 10.96 -28.41
C GLN A 655 2.66 11.66 -29.66
N VAL A 656 1.75 12.60 -29.40
CA VAL A 656 1.18 13.54 -30.37
C VAL A 656 2.06 14.79 -30.44
N GLY A 657 2.25 15.33 -31.64
CA GLY A 657 3.01 16.57 -31.88
C GLY A 657 4.54 16.42 -31.83
N ASP A 658 5.21 17.52 -32.18
CA ASP A 658 6.66 17.69 -32.14
C ASP A 658 7.10 18.65 -31.01
N SER A 659 8.41 18.82 -30.78
CA SER A 659 8.90 19.66 -29.68
C SER A 659 8.50 21.15 -29.79
N ALA A 660 8.23 21.62 -31.02
CA ALA A 660 7.86 23.00 -31.31
C ALA A 660 6.37 23.26 -31.11
N THR A 661 5.52 22.36 -31.62
CA THR A 661 4.06 22.40 -31.45
C THR A 661 3.64 22.15 -30.00
N ASN A 662 4.36 21.28 -29.27
CA ASN A 662 4.17 21.07 -27.83
C ASN A 662 4.94 22.10 -26.97
N ASN A 663 5.67 23.05 -27.59
CA ASN A 663 6.30 24.22 -26.94
C ASN A 663 7.33 23.89 -25.82
N TRP A 664 7.91 22.67 -25.84
CA TRP A 664 8.79 22.17 -24.78
C TRP A 664 10.09 22.97 -24.61
N ALA A 665 10.55 23.66 -25.65
CA ALA A 665 11.77 24.49 -25.64
C ALA A 665 11.77 25.66 -24.61
N LYS A 666 10.67 25.90 -23.88
CA LYS A 666 10.58 26.93 -22.84
C LYS A 666 10.57 26.39 -21.40
N ILE A 667 10.33 25.09 -21.18
CA ILE A 667 9.95 24.56 -19.86
C ILE A 667 10.62 23.20 -19.59
N GLU A 668 11.44 23.16 -18.55
CA GLU A 668 12.22 21.97 -18.16
C GLU A 668 11.51 21.10 -17.11
N TYR A 669 10.51 21.63 -16.38
CA TYR A 669 9.83 20.92 -15.28
C TYR A 669 8.30 21.06 -15.32
N PRO A 670 7.54 19.98 -15.03
CA PRO A 670 7.99 18.58 -15.00
C PRO A 670 8.27 18.05 -16.40
N ASN A 671 9.12 17.05 -16.51
CA ASN A 671 9.49 16.41 -17.78
C ASN A 671 8.26 15.87 -18.56
N PRO A 672 8.20 15.99 -19.90
CA PRO A 672 7.12 15.40 -20.68
C PRO A 672 7.22 13.86 -20.71
N GLY A 673 6.09 13.19 -20.47
CA GLY A 673 5.98 11.72 -20.50
C GLY A 673 5.35 11.14 -19.24
N LEU A 674 6.02 10.17 -18.61
CA LEU A 674 5.66 9.56 -17.34
C LEU A 674 6.37 10.31 -16.19
N CYS A 675 5.58 10.88 -15.28
CA CYS A 675 6.09 11.50 -14.05
C CYS A 675 5.49 10.77 -12.84
N TYR A 676 6.37 10.30 -11.96
CA TYR A 676 6.02 9.53 -10.77
C TYR A 676 6.69 10.16 -9.55
N ALA A 677 5.93 10.65 -8.57
CA ALA A 677 6.56 11.41 -7.49
C ALA A 677 5.77 11.36 -6.19
N SER A 678 6.47 11.50 -5.07
CA SER A 678 5.87 11.81 -3.75
C SER A 678 5.60 13.31 -3.57
N PHE A 679 5.96 14.12 -4.57
CA PHE A 679 5.98 15.58 -4.54
C PHE A 679 5.69 16.12 -5.95
N TYR A 680 4.78 17.08 -6.11
CA TYR A 680 4.44 17.60 -7.45
C TYR A 680 4.32 19.13 -7.46
N GLY A 681 5.40 19.84 -7.07
CA GLY A 681 5.56 21.30 -7.23
C GLY A 681 4.53 22.20 -6.52
N ASN A 682 3.58 21.62 -5.80
CA ASN A 682 2.42 22.26 -5.19
C ASN A 682 2.21 21.71 -3.76
N PRO A 683 2.03 22.58 -2.75
CA PRO A 683 1.92 22.20 -1.34
C PRO A 683 0.77 21.24 -1.01
N TYR A 684 -0.30 21.25 -1.81
CA TYR A 684 -1.51 20.46 -1.53
C TYR A 684 -1.44 19.04 -2.10
N PHE A 685 -0.44 18.75 -2.94
CA PHE A 685 -0.38 17.54 -3.79
C PHE A 685 0.76 16.57 -3.42
N SER A 686 1.55 16.91 -2.39
CA SER A 686 2.69 16.12 -1.91
C SER A 686 2.32 15.23 -0.72
N GLY A 687 3.17 14.25 -0.39
CA GLY A 687 2.91 13.31 0.69
C GLY A 687 4.06 12.33 0.95
N PRO A 688 3.89 11.41 1.92
CA PRO A 688 4.97 10.60 2.47
C PRO A 688 5.62 9.62 1.50
N TYR A 689 4.84 9.01 0.59
CA TYR A 689 5.30 7.96 -0.31
C TYR A 689 4.57 7.97 -1.66
N THR A 690 5.21 7.41 -2.68
CA THR A 690 4.56 6.84 -3.88
C THR A 690 5.28 5.53 -4.21
N ARG A 691 4.56 4.41 -4.29
CA ARG A 691 5.20 3.08 -4.22
C ARG A 691 4.46 1.97 -4.96
N ASP A 692 5.11 0.80 -5.05
CA ASP A 692 4.48 -0.47 -5.43
C ASP A 692 3.84 -0.41 -6.82
N VAL A 693 4.68 -0.35 -7.85
CA VAL A 693 4.28 -0.20 -9.26
C VAL A 693 4.83 -1.32 -10.12
N LEU A 694 3.95 -1.96 -10.88
CA LEU A 694 4.31 -2.79 -12.02
C LEU A 694 4.03 -2.02 -13.31
N TRP A 695 5.09 -1.65 -14.03
CA TRP A 695 5.04 -1.02 -15.35
C TRP A 695 5.58 -2.04 -16.35
N THR A 696 4.70 -2.76 -17.04
CA THR A 696 5.09 -3.91 -17.87
C THR A 696 4.51 -3.94 -19.28
N ALA A 697 5.32 -4.44 -20.23
CA ALA A 697 4.98 -4.65 -21.64
C ALA A 697 4.48 -3.39 -22.38
N ASN A 698 4.63 -2.19 -21.80
CA ASN A 698 4.18 -0.95 -22.42
C ASN A 698 5.11 -0.55 -23.57
N ARG A 699 4.56 0.10 -24.60
CA ARG A 699 5.30 0.52 -25.79
C ARG A 699 5.13 2.01 -26.07
N SER A 700 6.24 2.72 -26.18
CA SER A 700 6.26 4.16 -26.47
C SER A 700 6.35 4.39 -27.98
N THR A 701 5.42 5.16 -28.55
CA THR A 701 5.37 5.54 -29.96
C THR A 701 5.30 7.06 -30.11
N ARG A 702 5.50 7.55 -31.34
CA ARG A 702 5.50 8.99 -31.67
C ARG A 702 4.95 9.17 -33.08
N GLN A 703 4.12 10.18 -33.27
CA GLN A 703 3.52 10.52 -34.57
C GLN A 703 4.44 11.44 -35.41
N ALA A 704 5.24 12.28 -34.75
CA ALA A 704 6.23 13.13 -35.40
C ALA A 704 7.50 12.35 -35.80
N VAL A 705 8.14 12.79 -36.90
CA VAL A 705 9.39 12.20 -37.45
C VAL A 705 10.65 12.81 -36.81
N GLU A 706 10.49 13.87 -36.02
CA GLU A 706 11.56 14.48 -35.21
C GLU A 706 12.10 13.48 -34.17
N VAL A 707 13.37 13.61 -33.81
CA VAL A 707 13.97 12.94 -32.64
C VAL A 707 13.49 13.64 -31.35
N PRO A 708 12.93 12.94 -30.36
CA PRO A 708 12.47 13.57 -29.12
C PRO A 708 13.65 14.13 -28.28
N PRO A 709 13.50 15.29 -27.61
CA PRO A 709 14.52 15.82 -26.71
C PRO A 709 14.90 14.85 -25.58
N GLU A 710 16.18 14.86 -25.17
CA GLU A 710 16.75 13.85 -24.23
C GLU A 710 16.13 13.83 -22.82
N TYR A 711 15.33 14.84 -22.47
CA TYR A 711 14.61 14.94 -21.20
C TYR A 711 13.20 14.32 -21.24
N VAL A 712 12.71 13.85 -22.39
CA VAL A 712 11.38 13.26 -22.56
C VAL A 712 11.38 11.79 -22.15
N GLY A 713 10.37 11.34 -21.41
CA GLY A 713 10.18 9.94 -21.06
C GLY A 713 9.73 9.73 -19.62
N SER A 714 10.36 8.78 -18.93
CA SER A 714 10.04 8.41 -17.54
C SER A 714 10.98 9.11 -16.55
N THR A 715 10.42 9.81 -15.57
CA THR A 715 11.13 10.30 -14.38
C THR A 715 10.41 9.90 -13.09
N SER A 716 11.17 9.48 -12.08
CA SER A 716 10.70 9.42 -10.69
C SER A 716 11.26 10.60 -9.90
N ASP A 717 10.46 11.60 -9.54
CA ASP A 717 10.96 12.86 -8.94
C ASP A 717 10.94 12.84 -7.41
N GLY A 718 12.13 12.91 -6.80
CA GLY A 718 12.32 13.00 -5.35
C GLY A 718 11.79 14.31 -4.75
N GLY A 719 11.22 14.22 -3.54
CA GLY A 719 10.73 15.36 -2.77
C GLY A 719 11.82 16.09 -1.97
N ASP A 720 11.49 16.49 -0.75
CA ASP A 720 12.43 17.00 0.27
C ASP A 720 12.50 15.96 1.43
N GLY A 721 13.12 16.33 2.56
CA GLY A 721 13.21 15.44 3.72
C GLY A 721 13.09 16.13 5.07
N LEU A 722 12.91 15.32 6.12
CA LEU A 722 12.77 15.74 7.50
C LEU A 722 14.08 15.71 8.29
N TYR A 723 15.06 14.89 7.90
CA TYR A 723 16.25 14.73 8.72
C TYR A 723 17.50 14.30 7.95
N LEU A 724 18.63 14.81 8.41
CA LEU A 724 19.96 14.28 8.16
C LEU A 724 20.80 14.60 9.40
N GLY A 725 21.20 13.58 10.16
CA GLY A 725 21.92 13.82 11.41
C GLY A 725 22.22 12.56 12.22
N ARG A 726 22.66 12.76 13.47
CA ARG A 726 23.06 11.70 14.40
C ARG A 726 21.87 11.18 15.20
N ILE A 727 21.89 9.89 15.53
CA ILE A 727 20.98 9.32 16.54
C ILE A 727 21.59 9.53 17.93
N THR A 728 20.75 9.71 18.96
CA THR A 728 21.15 9.77 20.37
C THR A 728 20.92 8.43 21.07
N SER A 729 19.75 7.84 20.87
CA SER A 729 19.38 6.52 21.42
C SER A 729 18.31 5.85 20.58
N VAL A 730 18.14 4.55 20.76
CA VAL A 730 17.05 3.74 20.23
C VAL A 730 16.49 2.86 21.35
N SER A 731 15.20 2.57 21.31
CA SER A 731 14.53 1.59 22.17
C SER A 731 13.46 0.89 21.34
N GLY A 732 13.72 -0.36 20.95
CA GLY A 732 12.86 -1.12 20.04
C GLY A 732 12.58 -0.39 18.72
N ARG A 733 11.37 0.18 18.61
CA ARG A 733 10.88 0.94 17.43
C ARG A 733 11.08 2.45 17.54
N ILE A 734 11.49 2.98 18.68
CA ILE A 734 11.57 4.42 18.98
C ILE A 734 13.01 4.91 18.80
N LEU A 735 13.22 5.94 17.98
CA LEU A 735 14.53 6.58 17.78
C LEU A 735 14.52 8.01 18.32
N THR A 736 15.48 8.34 19.19
CA THR A 736 15.75 9.71 19.63
C THR A 736 16.82 10.33 18.73
N LEU A 737 16.50 11.46 18.09
CA LEU A 737 17.37 12.19 17.17
C LEU A 737 18.21 13.23 17.92
N ALA A 738 19.47 13.42 17.52
CA ALA A 738 20.38 14.39 18.15
C ALA A 738 20.05 15.87 17.83
N ALA A 739 19.06 16.10 16.97
CA ALA A 739 18.45 17.40 16.69
C ALA A 739 16.99 17.18 16.24
N PRO A 740 16.08 18.16 16.40
CA PRO A 740 14.73 18.07 15.86
C PRO A 740 14.73 17.94 14.32
N THR A 741 13.70 17.28 13.78
CA THR A 741 13.45 17.25 12.34
C THR A 741 13.17 18.64 11.75
N PHE A 742 13.51 18.82 10.48
CA PHE A 742 13.48 20.10 9.78
C PHE A 742 12.06 20.52 9.34
N ASP A 743 11.87 21.83 9.16
CA ASP A 743 10.76 22.39 8.41
C ASP A 743 10.97 22.17 6.90
N ALA A 744 10.59 20.99 6.38
CA ALA A 744 10.73 20.61 4.96
C ALA A 744 9.94 21.55 4.02
N ARG A 745 10.50 21.88 2.84
CA ARG A 745 10.02 22.98 1.97
C ARG A 745 10.13 22.72 0.47
N PHE A 746 9.24 23.39 -0.27
CA PHE A 746 9.38 23.59 -1.72
C PHE A 746 10.58 24.49 -2.04
N PRO A 747 11.11 24.44 -3.28
CA PRO A 747 12.05 25.44 -3.82
C PRO A 747 11.54 26.88 -3.70
N ALA A 748 10.22 27.08 -3.70
CA ALA A 748 9.57 28.38 -3.48
C ALA A 748 9.48 28.79 -1.98
N GLY A 749 10.15 28.07 -1.07
CA GLY A 749 10.23 28.35 0.38
C GLY A 749 9.00 27.94 1.21
N GLN A 750 7.89 27.56 0.55
CA GLN A 750 6.66 27.12 1.21
C GLN A 750 6.83 25.78 1.95
N LEU A 751 6.16 25.63 3.09
CA LEU A 751 6.21 24.41 3.92
C LEU A 751 5.48 23.22 3.29
N LEU A 752 6.05 22.02 3.45
CA LEU A 752 5.42 20.73 3.17
C LEU A 752 4.56 20.29 4.36
N ASN A 753 3.30 20.73 4.39
CA ASN A 753 2.36 20.45 5.49
C ASN A 753 1.43 19.26 5.17
N PHE A 754 1.95 18.05 5.34
CA PHE A 754 1.20 16.79 5.31
C PHE A 754 1.68 15.88 6.46
N ASP A 755 0.90 14.84 6.78
CA ASP A 755 1.35 13.77 7.68
C ASP A 755 2.38 12.87 6.98
N TRP A 756 3.53 12.64 7.63
CA TRP A 756 4.69 11.95 7.10
C TRP A 756 4.73 10.44 7.40
N ALA A 757 3.71 9.85 8.01
CA ALA A 757 3.62 8.39 8.18
C ALA A 757 3.73 7.65 6.83
N GLY A 758 4.49 6.56 6.78
CA GLY A 758 4.86 5.85 5.55
C GLY A 758 6.07 6.43 4.79
N SER A 759 6.67 7.53 5.27
CA SER A 759 8.02 7.98 4.84
C SER A 759 9.09 6.98 5.31
N ILE A 760 10.32 7.09 4.82
CA ILE A 760 11.41 6.17 5.17
C ILE A 760 12.51 6.81 6.01
N ALA A 761 13.11 5.99 6.87
CA ALA A 761 14.31 6.28 7.64
C ALA A 761 15.43 5.34 7.18
N GLN A 762 16.60 5.88 6.85
CA GLN A 762 17.73 5.17 6.25
C GLN A 762 19.02 5.45 7.02
N ILE A 763 19.68 4.41 7.54
CA ILE A 763 20.99 4.57 8.21
C ILE A 763 22.07 4.58 7.13
N VAL A 764 22.61 5.76 6.83
CA VAL A 764 23.56 5.95 5.71
C VAL A 764 25.01 5.61 6.09
N ASP A 765 25.36 5.78 7.37
CA ASP A 765 26.72 5.59 7.92
C ASP A 765 26.66 5.25 9.42
N GLY A 766 27.75 4.69 9.96
CA GLY A 766 27.86 4.22 11.35
C GLY A 766 27.25 2.85 11.62
N ARG A 767 26.99 2.54 12.89
CA ARG A 767 26.40 1.26 13.31
C ARG A 767 25.06 1.01 12.62
N GLY A 768 24.89 -0.17 12.05
CA GLY A 768 23.65 -0.55 11.36
C GLY A 768 23.43 0.09 9.98
N ALA A 769 24.44 0.74 9.40
CA ALA A 769 24.34 1.34 8.06
C ALA A 769 23.93 0.33 6.98
N GLY A 770 23.15 0.79 6.00
CA GLY A 770 22.53 -0.04 4.96
C GLY A 770 21.16 -0.61 5.35
N GLN A 771 20.73 -0.48 6.60
CA GLN A 771 19.34 -0.73 6.98
C GLN A 771 18.42 0.46 6.67
N TRP A 772 17.15 0.15 6.44
CA TRP A 772 16.07 1.13 6.34
C TRP A 772 14.81 0.62 7.03
N ARG A 773 13.90 1.55 7.36
CA ARG A 773 12.59 1.32 7.98
C ARG A 773 11.54 2.29 7.42
N PHE A 774 10.27 1.93 7.50
CA PHE A 774 9.19 2.90 7.34
C PHE A 774 8.95 3.61 8.68
N LEU A 775 8.38 4.82 8.65
CA LEU A 775 8.00 5.55 9.87
C LEU A 775 6.49 5.51 10.07
N THR A 776 6.06 5.05 11.25
CA THR A 776 4.65 5.15 11.71
C THR A 776 4.37 6.49 12.37
N THR A 777 5.38 7.16 12.92
CA THR A 777 5.27 8.51 13.49
C THR A 777 6.42 9.38 12.99
N ALA A 778 6.11 10.40 12.20
CA ALA A 778 7.05 11.36 11.63
C ALA A 778 6.38 12.71 11.35
N GLY A 779 7.17 13.78 11.34
CA GLY A 779 6.73 15.14 11.07
C GLY A 779 7.86 16.15 11.35
N PRO A 780 7.65 17.45 11.09
CA PRO A 780 8.63 18.50 11.37
C PRO A 780 8.76 18.78 12.88
N ARG A 781 9.94 19.22 13.31
CA ARG A 781 10.29 19.63 14.70
C ARG A 781 10.19 18.54 15.77
N LEU A 782 10.10 17.27 15.39
CA LEU A 782 10.12 16.13 16.31
C LEU A 782 11.56 15.77 16.69
N THR A 783 11.83 15.52 17.96
CA THR A 783 13.08 14.92 18.44
C THR A 783 13.05 13.40 18.44
N THR A 784 11.88 12.80 18.20
CA THR A 784 11.65 11.35 18.30
C THR A 784 10.81 10.89 17.11
N VAL A 785 11.14 9.74 16.53
CA VAL A 785 10.38 9.10 15.45
C VAL A 785 10.19 7.61 15.74
N VAL A 786 9.13 7.01 15.20
CA VAL A 786 8.77 5.60 15.45
C VAL A 786 8.75 4.83 14.13
N THR A 787 9.46 3.68 14.08
CA THR A 787 9.54 2.82 12.90
C THR A 787 8.38 1.82 12.80
N ASP A 788 8.26 1.14 11.65
CA ASP A 788 7.37 -0.01 11.45
C ASP A 788 7.76 -1.23 12.29
N ARG A 789 9.07 -1.48 12.45
CA ARG A 789 9.64 -2.60 13.22
C ARG A 789 11.01 -2.23 13.82
N PRO A 790 11.48 -2.94 14.87
CA PRO A 790 12.82 -2.75 15.44
C PRO A 790 13.94 -2.90 14.40
N TRP A 791 15.14 -2.41 14.70
CA TRP A 791 16.31 -2.53 13.81
C TRP A 791 16.95 -3.92 13.94
N ASP A 792 17.43 -4.48 12.82
CA ASP A 792 18.09 -5.79 12.79
C ASP A 792 19.49 -5.68 13.45
N ILE A 793 20.17 -4.53 13.27
CA ILE A 793 21.22 -4.03 14.17
C ILE A 793 20.80 -2.66 14.70
N GLU A 794 20.59 -2.54 16.01
CA GLU A 794 20.28 -1.27 16.68
C GLU A 794 21.31 -0.17 16.35
N PRO A 795 20.89 1.02 15.88
CA PRO A 795 21.77 2.17 15.74
C PRO A 795 22.21 2.75 17.10
N ASP A 796 23.30 3.49 17.08
CA ASP A 796 23.89 4.19 18.22
C ASP A 796 24.34 5.63 17.85
N THR A 797 25.10 6.30 18.71
CA THR A 797 25.63 7.64 18.46
C THR A 797 26.67 7.73 17.32
N THR A 798 27.21 6.58 16.86
CA THR A 798 28.01 6.52 15.63
C THR A 798 27.16 6.59 14.36
N SER A 799 25.85 6.33 14.47
CA SER A 799 24.94 6.19 13.33
C SER A 799 24.48 7.54 12.78
N VAL A 800 24.41 7.63 11.45
CA VAL A 800 23.87 8.78 10.71
C VAL A 800 22.60 8.35 9.99
N LEU A 801 21.51 9.08 10.24
CA LEU A 801 20.18 8.80 9.72
C LEU A 801 19.76 9.87 8.72
N ALA A 802 19.24 9.46 7.57
CA ALA A 802 18.44 10.28 6.67
C ALA A 802 16.95 9.94 6.82
N ILE A 803 16.07 10.94 6.83
CA ILE A 803 14.62 10.77 6.77
C ILE A 803 14.09 11.59 5.59
N VAL A 804 13.48 10.91 4.63
CA VAL A 804 12.96 11.47 3.37
C VAL A 804 11.61 10.83 3.05
N ASN A 805 10.86 11.42 2.11
CA ASN A 805 9.74 10.73 1.47
C ASN A 805 10.21 9.43 0.80
N LEU A 806 9.28 8.58 0.34
CA LEU A 806 9.60 7.39 -0.43
C LEU A 806 9.16 7.53 -1.89
N GLN A 807 10.06 7.20 -2.81
CA GLN A 807 9.70 6.67 -4.11
C GLN A 807 10.47 5.36 -4.34
N GLY A 808 9.75 4.28 -4.67
CA GLY A 808 10.35 2.96 -4.69
C GLY A 808 9.38 1.82 -4.94
N ARG A 809 9.90 0.58 -4.88
CA ARG A 809 9.20 -0.67 -5.21
C ARG A 809 8.62 -0.62 -6.62
N LEU A 810 9.49 -0.26 -7.57
CA LEU A 810 9.20 -0.03 -8.99
C LEU A 810 9.73 -1.19 -9.83
N LEU A 811 8.83 -1.88 -10.55
CA LEU A 811 9.13 -2.96 -11.48
C LEU A 811 8.85 -2.49 -12.91
N MET A 812 9.89 -2.06 -13.64
CA MET A 812 9.81 -1.73 -15.07
C MET A 812 10.24 -2.94 -15.91
N ILE A 813 9.29 -3.74 -16.38
CA ILE A 813 9.55 -5.08 -16.95
C ILE A 813 9.07 -5.21 -18.40
N ASP A 814 9.95 -5.60 -19.33
CA ASP A 814 9.66 -5.90 -20.75
C ASP A 814 9.11 -4.75 -21.62
N ASN A 815 9.26 -3.50 -21.19
CA ASN A 815 8.75 -2.34 -21.93
C ASN A 815 9.61 -2.00 -23.16
N ASP A 816 9.06 -1.23 -24.10
CA ASP A 816 9.71 -0.83 -25.35
C ASP A 816 9.75 0.71 -25.47
N TYR A 817 10.77 1.31 -24.85
CA TYR A 817 11.00 2.77 -24.77
C TYR A 817 11.53 3.33 -26.10
N ALA A 818 10.80 3.17 -27.20
CA ALA A 818 11.31 3.47 -28.54
C ALA A 818 11.37 4.97 -28.87
N GLN A 819 10.66 5.79 -28.10
CA GLN A 819 10.50 7.24 -28.29
C GLN A 819 10.60 8.02 -26.97
N GLU A 820 11.08 7.37 -25.91
CA GLU A 820 11.27 7.97 -24.58
C GLU A 820 12.76 7.87 -24.23
N PRO A 821 13.59 8.87 -24.59
CA PRO A 821 15.04 8.84 -24.37
C PRO A 821 15.43 8.83 -22.89
N LEU A 822 14.58 9.37 -22.01
CA LEU A 822 14.80 9.39 -20.57
C LEU A 822 14.13 8.20 -19.86
N ASN A 823 14.89 7.49 -19.04
CA ASN A 823 14.34 6.53 -18.08
C ASN A 823 15.08 6.64 -16.74
N GLN A 824 14.60 7.55 -15.89
CA GLN A 824 15.37 8.17 -14.81
C GLN A 824 14.72 8.01 -13.44
N ASP A 825 15.52 7.61 -12.45
CA ASP A 825 15.13 7.69 -11.04
C ASP A 825 15.81 8.94 -10.45
N TYR A 826 15.07 10.05 -10.37
CA TYR A 826 15.56 11.40 -10.09
C TYR A 826 15.57 11.72 -8.58
N PHE A 827 16.66 11.30 -7.92
CA PHE A 827 16.91 11.43 -6.47
C PHE A 827 16.00 10.56 -5.62
N LEU A 828 16.63 9.81 -4.71
CA LEU A 828 15.99 8.78 -3.88
C LEU A 828 15.47 7.62 -4.73
N THR A 829 15.89 6.41 -4.36
CA THR A 829 15.45 5.16 -4.97
C THR A 829 15.52 4.08 -3.91
N LEU A 830 14.48 3.27 -3.79
CA LEU A 830 14.49 2.09 -2.94
C LEU A 830 13.73 0.96 -3.65
N ASP A 831 14.38 -0.17 -3.87
CA ASP A 831 13.83 -1.32 -4.61
C ASP A 831 13.29 -0.92 -6.01
N SER A 832 14.19 -0.66 -6.96
CA SER A 832 13.84 -0.28 -8.34
C SER A 832 14.51 -1.23 -9.32
N ILE A 833 13.72 -1.93 -10.15
CA ILE A 833 14.21 -2.97 -11.06
C ILE A 833 13.73 -2.69 -12.47
N LYS A 834 14.68 -2.66 -13.39
CA LYS A 834 14.47 -2.43 -14.83
C LYS A 834 14.97 -3.69 -15.55
N ALA A 835 14.05 -4.58 -15.93
CA ALA A 835 14.39 -5.89 -16.50
C ALA A 835 13.74 -6.18 -17.86
N GLY A 836 14.49 -6.83 -18.76
CA GLY A 836 13.98 -7.28 -20.08
C GLY A 836 13.53 -6.18 -21.06
N ASN A 837 13.72 -4.90 -20.71
CA ASN A 837 13.25 -3.78 -21.52
C ASN A 837 14.09 -3.60 -22.80
N ARG A 838 13.49 -2.94 -23.79
CA ARG A 838 14.15 -2.50 -25.02
C ARG A 838 14.35 -0.98 -24.99
N PHE A 839 15.62 -0.57 -25.00
CA PHE A 839 16.06 0.82 -24.88
C PHE A 839 16.66 1.37 -26.18
N GLY A 840 16.84 2.70 -26.20
CA GLY A 840 17.42 3.49 -27.29
C GLY A 840 16.36 4.24 -28.13
N VAL A 841 16.75 5.35 -28.75
CA VAL A 841 15.87 6.20 -29.58
C VAL A 841 16.58 6.48 -30.92
N THR A 842 15.96 6.12 -32.04
CA THR A 842 16.55 6.23 -33.38
C THR A 842 16.93 7.67 -33.74
N GLY A 843 18.19 7.93 -34.11
CA GLY A 843 18.69 9.27 -34.42
C GLY A 843 18.98 10.14 -33.19
N GLY A 844 18.95 9.56 -31.99
CA GLY A 844 19.08 10.28 -30.73
C GLY A 844 19.84 9.51 -29.64
N THR A 845 20.00 10.18 -28.51
CA THR A 845 20.59 9.60 -27.30
C THR A 845 19.52 8.96 -26.41
N ALA A 846 19.92 8.05 -25.54
CA ALA A 846 19.07 7.55 -24.45
C ALA A 846 19.86 7.44 -23.14
N MET A 847 19.20 7.66 -22.00
CA MET A 847 19.80 7.66 -20.67
C MET A 847 18.92 6.91 -19.67
N ILE A 848 19.46 5.81 -19.15
CA ILE A 848 18.87 4.99 -18.08
C ILE A 848 19.70 5.25 -16.82
N ASN A 849 19.14 5.92 -15.82
CA ASN A 849 19.91 6.26 -14.63
C ASN A 849 19.14 6.25 -13.31
N SER A 850 19.91 6.17 -12.22
CA SER A 850 19.49 6.51 -10.86
C SER A 850 20.39 7.63 -10.34
N LYS A 851 19.78 8.60 -9.63
CA LYS A 851 20.48 9.72 -8.98
C LYS A 851 20.33 9.63 -7.47
N ALA A 852 21.38 10.01 -6.75
CA ALA A 852 21.40 10.11 -5.29
C ALA A 852 21.98 11.46 -4.84
N GLY A 853 22.06 11.66 -3.52
CA GLY A 853 22.70 12.83 -2.91
C GLY A 853 21.71 13.95 -2.61
N GLN A 854 22.18 15.19 -2.60
CA GLN A 854 21.37 16.30 -2.09
C GLN A 854 20.31 16.78 -3.08
N HIS A 855 19.05 16.78 -2.63
CA HIS A 855 17.92 17.40 -3.30
C HIS A 855 17.20 18.33 -2.32
N TYR A 856 16.88 19.54 -2.78
CA TYR A 856 16.33 20.61 -1.95
C TYR A 856 17.11 20.79 -0.63
N HIS A 857 16.55 20.42 0.53
CA HIS A 857 17.19 20.57 1.84
C HIS A 857 17.65 19.24 2.45
N ALA A 858 17.45 18.11 1.77
CA ALA A 858 17.72 16.78 2.28
C ALA A 858 18.71 16.00 1.43
N THR A 859 19.31 14.96 2.02
CA THR A 859 20.09 13.96 1.32
C THR A 859 19.20 12.76 1.02
N HIS A 860 19.13 12.38 -0.25
CA HIS A 860 18.27 11.35 -0.80
C HIS A 860 19.11 10.13 -1.22
N PRO A 861 19.11 9.03 -0.43
CA PRO A 861 19.87 7.84 -0.77
C PRO A 861 19.20 7.02 -1.88
N ALA A 862 19.99 6.42 -2.76
CA ALA A 862 19.51 5.46 -3.76
C ALA A 862 20.10 4.07 -3.46
N TRP A 863 19.23 3.11 -3.12
CA TRP A 863 19.59 1.72 -2.80
C TRP A 863 18.75 0.70 -3.57
N HIS A 864 19.32 -0.50 -3.76
CA HIS A 864 18.67 -1.67 -4.39
C HIS A 864 18.19 -1.42 -5.85
N PHE A 865 18.89 -0.57 -6.60
CA PHE A 865 18.63 -0.33 -8.02
C PHE A 865 19.25 -1.45 -8.89
N GLN A 866 18.43 -2.17 -9.66
CA GLN A 866 18.89 -3.26 -10.53
C GLN A 866 18.47 -3.07 -11.99
N VAL A 867 19.40 -3.27 -12.92
CA VAL A 867 19.20 -3.18 -14.37
C VAL A 867 19.65 -4.49 -15.00
N LEU A 868 18.70 -5.36 -15.33
CA LEU A 868 18.92 -6.79 -15.59
C LEU A 868 18.43 -7.21 -16.98
N ASP A 869 19.24 -7.94 -17.75
CA ASP A 869 18.82 -8.63 -18.98
C ASP A 869 18.18 -7.73 -20.08
N ASN A 870 18.35 -6.40 -20.03
CA ASN A 870 17.75 -5.48 -21.01
C ASN A 870 18.53 -5.48 -22.34
N ALA A 871 17.92 -4.96 -23.41
CA ALA A 871 18.56 -4.81 -24.71
C ALA A 871 18.55 -3.35 -25.21
N VAL A 872 19.71 -2.81 -25.57
CA VAL A 872 19.81 -1.60 -26.40
C VAL A 872 19.64 -2.02 -27.85
N THR A 873 18.59 -1.53 -28.50
CA THR A 873 18.15 -2.06 -29.81
C THR A 873 18.27 -1.06 -30.97
N ARG A 874 18.48 0.22 -30.66
CA ARG A 874 18.51 1.35 -31.62
C ARG A 874 19.17 2.58 -31.00
N GLY A 875 19.25 3.65 -31.77
CA GLY A 875 19.74 4.96 -31.33
C GLY A 875 21.25 5.08 -31.31
N ASP A 876 21.71 6.33 -31.21
CA ASP A 876 23.04 6.75 -31.64
C ASP A 876 24.06 6.63 -30.50
N GLN A 877 23.60 6.81 -29.27
CA GLN A 877 24.31 6.43 -28.04
C GLN A 877 23.31 6.13 -26.93
N THR A 878 23.48 5.02 -26.21
CA THR A 878 22.72 4.76 -24.96
C THR A 878 23.67 4.77 -23.75
N THR A 879 23.24 5.37 -22.65
CA THR A 879 24.05 5.51 -21.44
C THR A 879 23.32 4.94 -20.22
N PHE A 880 23.89 3.91 -19.60
CA PHE A 880 23.50 3.42 -18.28
C PHE A 880 24.33 4.15 -17.22
N MET A 881 23.70 4.64 -16.15
CA MET A 881 24.42 5.47 -15.16
C MET A 881 23.88 5.38 -13.73
N SER A 882 24.78 5.43 -12.76
CA SER A 882 24.47 5.82 -11.37
C SER A 882 25.27 7.08 -11.05
N VAL A 883 24.62 8.09 -10.48
CA VAL A 883 25.24 9.42 -10.31
C VAL A 883 24.89 10.14 -9.01
N VAL A 884 25.89 10.77 -8.39
CA VAL A 884 25.71 11.85 -7.42
C VAL A 884 26.14 13.17 -8.09
N PRO A 885 25.20 14.08 -8.38
CA PRO A 885 25.51 15.33 -9.09
C PRO A 885 26.07 16.42 -8.16
N ASP A 886 26.62 17.44 -8.79
CA ASP A 886 27.19 18.66 -8.19
C ASP A 886 26.06 19.54 -7.62
N ARG A 887 25.80 19.46 -6.29
CA ARG A 887 24.70 20.14 -5.56
C ARG A 887 25.01 20.38 -4.07
N THR A 888 25.92 21.32 -3.80
CA THR A 888 26.03 22.06 -2.53
C THR A 888 26.09 21.22 -1.24
N VAL A 889 27.29 20.73 -0.92
CA VAL A 889 27.70 20.04 0.34
C VAL A 889 26.78 20.22 1.56
N GLY A 890 25.95 19.20 1.84
CA GLY A 890 25.38 18.92 3.17
C GLY A 890 25.95 17.65 3.81
N TYR A 891 26.25 16.61 3.02
CA TYR A 891 26.81 15.34 3.49
C TYR A 891 27.71 14.69 2.43
N THR A 892 28.84 14.14 2.86
CA THR A 892 29.90 13.59 1.98
C THR A 892 30.10 12.08 2.10
N GLY A 893 29.34 11.40 2.96
CA GLY A 893 29.38 9.94 3.10
C GLY A 893 28.60 9.22 2.00
N VAL A 894 28.25 7.96 2.25
CA VAL A 894 27.57 7.12 1.25
C VAL A 894 26.12 7.56 1.03
N VAL A 895 25.79 7.83 -0.23
CA VAL A 895 24.42 8.17 -0.66
C VAL A 895 23.89 7.26 -1.76
N GLY A 896 24.73 6.51 -2.47
CA GLY A 896 24.28 5.48 -3.42
C GLY A 896 25.03 4.17 -3.23
N GLY A 897 24.35 3.05 -3.47
CA GLY A 897 24.97 1.72 -3.37
C GLY A 897 23.96 0.58 -3.28
N SER A 898 24.45 -0.66 -3.24
CA SER A 898 23.65 -1.88 -3.46
C SER A 898 23.02 -1.90 -4.85
N HIS A 899 23.78 -1.50 -5.88
CA HIS A 899 23.31 -1.38 -7.27
C HIS A 899 23.85 -2.51 -8.17
N VAL A 900 23.03 -3.04 -9.07
CA VAL A 900 23.41 -4.16 -9.96
C VAL A 900 23.07 -3.86 -11.42
N TYR A 901 24.06 -3.98 -12.30
CA TYR A 901 23.88 -3.92 -13.75
C TYR A 901 24.36 -5.26 -14.34
N ARG A 902 23.44 -6.08 -14.86
CA ARG A 902 23.75 -7.43 -15.32
C ARG A 902 23.14 -7.79 -16.68
N ASN A 903 23.89 -8.54 -17.49
CA ASN A 903 23.44 -9.20 -18.72
C ASN A 903 22.87 -8.25 -19.80
N ASN A 904 23.04 -6.93 -19.66
CA ASN A 904 22.47 -5.95 -20.58
C ASN A 904 23.19 -6.02 -21.94
N ARG A 905 22.43 -6.15 -23.03
CA ARG A 905 22.95 -6.45 -24.38
C ARG A 905 22.96 -5.23 -25.28
N ASN A 906 23.96 -5.15 -26.17
CA ASN A 906 24.02 -4.18 -27.25
C ASN A 906 23.72 -4.89 -28.57
N THR A 907 22.57 -4.56 -29.17
CA THR A 907 22.17 -5.03 -30.50
C THR A 907 21.85 -3.88 -31.46
N SER A 908 22.16 -2.63 -31.11
CA SER A 908 21.91 -1.46 -31.96
C SER A 908 22.98 -1.26 -33.04
N GLY A 909 24.19 -1.79 -32.81
CA GLY A 909 25.37 -1.51 -33.62
C GLY A 909 26.07 -0.18 -33.27
N ASN A 910 25.52 0.59 -32.34
CA ASN A 910 26.03 1.89 -31.89
C ASN A 910 26.52 1.84 -30.43
N PRO A 911 27.36 2.80 -29.97
CA PRO A 911 28.00 2.71 -28.66
C PRO A 911 27.04 2.74 -27.46
N VAL A 912 27.23 1.80 -26.54
CA VAL A 912 26.58 1.78 -25.21
C VAL A 912 27.62 2.09 -24.13
N ALA A 913 27.39 3.11 -23.33
CA ALA A 913 28.28 3.51 -22.25
C ALA A 913 27.69 3.15 -20.88
N PHE A 914 28.54 2.69 -19.95
CA PHE A 914 28.25 2.68 -18.52
C PHE A 914 29.03 3.78 -17.81
N ARG A 915 28.37 4.48 -16.87
CA ARG A 915 28.98 5.56 -16.09
C ARG A 915 28.65 5.42 -14.59
N LEU A 916 29.68 5.36 -13.75
CA LEU A 916 29.57 5.55 -12.31
C LEU A 916 30.23 6.89 -11.99
N LEU A 917 29.43 7.89 -11.59
CA LEU A 917 29.90 9.27 -11.42
C LEU A 917 29.52 9.81 -10.05
N SER A 918 30.48 10.13 -9.20
CA SER A 918 30.25 11.02 -8.05
C SER A 918 31.06 12.30 -8.21
N LYS A 919 30.49 13.42 -7.76
CA LYS A 919 31.17 14.72 -7.65
C LYS A 919 31.26 15.19 -6.20
N GLU A 920 30.21 14.92 -5.42
CA GLU A 920 30.11 15.14 -3.98
C GLU A 920 29.45 13.87 -3.39
N GLY A 921 29.92 13.36 -2.24
CA GLY A 921 29.39 12.11 -1.66
C GLY A 921 29.98 10.81 -2.29
N ALA A 922 29.62 9.65 -1.72
CA ALA A 922 30.18 8.35 -2.08
C ALA A 922 29.18 7.38 -2.75
N LEU A 923 29.71 6.53 -3.65
CA LEU A 923 29.01 5.49 -4.40
C LEU A 923 29.75 4.14 -4.25
N THR A 924 29.41 3.40 -3.21
CA THR A 924 30.01 2.11 -2.86
C THR A 924 29.03 0.97 -3.15
N ASP A 925 29.47 -0.29 -3.12
CA ASP A 925 28.62 -1.48 -3.22
C ASP A 925 27.91 -1.60 -4.58
N PHE A 926 28.65 -1.94 -5.65
CA PHE A 926 28.11 -2.10 -7.01
C PHE A 926 28.54 -3.44 -7.63
N VAL A 927 27.65 -4.07 -8.40
CA VAL A 927 28.01 -5.13 -9.36
C VAL A 927 27.71 -4.64 -10.78
N VAL A 928 28.71 -4.69 -11.64
CA VAL A 928 28.56 -4.49 -13.09
C VAL A 928 29.17 -5.70 -13.78
N GLU A 929 28.33 -6.66 -14.19
CA GLU A 929 28.81 -7.93 -14.75
C GLU A 929 28.07 -8.42 -16.00
N HIS A 930 28.81 -9.09 -16.90
CA HIS A 930 28.29 -9.73 -18.11
C HIS A 930 27.50 -8.80 -19.07
N ASN A 931 27.72 -7.49 -19.00
CA ASN A 931 27.09 -6.53 -19.89
C ASN A 931 27.89 -6.31 -21.18
N GLN A 932 27.19 -5.96 -22.26
CA GLN A 932 27.79 -5.50 -23.51
C GLN A 932 27.88 -3.97 -23.51
N PHE A 933 28.95 -3.43 -22.92
CA PHE A 933 29.23 -2.00 -22.83
C PHE A 933 30.51 -1.63 -23.59
N ASP A 934 30.41 -0.66 -24.49
CA ASP A 934 31.50 -0.17 -25.32
C ASP A 934 32.49 0.73 -24.55
N THR A 935 32.05 1.34 -23.44
CA THR A 935 32.93 2.01 -22.47
C THR A 935 32.38 1.88 -21.04
N VAL A 936 33.29 1.76 -20.06
CA VAL A 936 32.97 1.75 -18.62
C VAL A 936 33.75 2.89 -17.95
N LYS A 937 33.05 3.97 -17.58
CA LYS A 937 33.65 5.18 -16.96
C LYS A 937 33.36 5.22 -15.45
N LEU A 938 34.41 5.31 -14.62
CA LEU A 938 34.32 5.17 -13.15
C LEU A 938 34.51 6.47 -12.35
N ARG A 939 34.77 7.60 -13.02
CA ARG A 939 34.87 8.95 -12.41
C ARG A 939 34.77 10.02 -13.48
N ASP A 940 34.28 11.22 -13.16
CA ASP A 940 34.07 12.25 -14.18
C ASP A 940 35.38 12.95 -14.59
N ARG A 941 36.22 13.26 -13.61
CA ARG A 941 37.55 13.90 -13.73
C ARG A 941 38.62 13.06 -12.98
N PRO A 942 39.92 13.15 -13.35
CA PRO A 942 41.00 12.45 -12.65
C PRO A 942 41.24 12.89 -11.19
N ALA A 943 40.69 14.03 -10.77
CA ALA A 943 40.85 14.62 -9.44
C ALA A 943 39.62 14.45 -8.52
N ASP A 944 38.54 13.81 -9.01
CA ASP A 944 37.37 13.55 -8.17
C ASP A 944 37.73 12.49 -7.11
N THR A 945 37.49 12.82 -5.83
CA THR A 945 37.79 11.95 -4.70
C THR A 945 36.57 11.10 -4.38
N ILE A 946 36.44 9.95 -5.05
CA ILE A 946 35.27 9.07 -4.93
C ILE A 946 35.67 7.82 -4.14
N ASP A 947 34.92 7.50 -3.08
CA ASP A 947 34.91 6.15 -2.51
C ASP A 947 34.10 5.22 -3.42
N LEU A 948 34.79 4.22 -3.95
CA LEU A 948 34.30 3.15 -4.82
C LEU A 948 34.65 1.78 -4.23
N SER A 949 34.65 1.67 -2.90
CA SER A 949 34.65 0.39 -2.18
C SER A 949 33.47 -0.49 -2.59
N GLY A 950 33.56 -1.80 -2.34
CA GLY A 950 32.47 -2.74 -2.66
C GLY A 950 32.23 -3.01 -4.16
N VAL A 951 32.77 -2.20 -5.09
CA VAL A 951 32.51 -2.28 -6.53
C VAL A 951 33.20 -3.49 -7.17
N LEU A 952 32.43 -4.35 -7.85
CA LEU A 952 32.89 -5.44 -8.71
C LEU A 952 32.57 -5.15 -10.19
N LEU A 953 33.59 -5.19 -11.03
CA LEU A 953 33.49 -5.19 -12.50
C LEU A 953 33.92 -6.57 -13.01
N ARG A 954 33.03 -7.31 -13.67
CA ARG A 954 33.31 -8.71 -14.07
C ARG A 954 32.78 -9.09 -15.44
N GLY A 955 33.65 -9.61 -16.31
CA GLY A 955 33.23 -10.21 -17.59
C GLY A 955 32.39 -9.34 -18.54
N ASN A 956 32.47 -8.01 -18.46
CA ASN A 956 31.81 -7.10 -19.41
C ASN A 956 32.58 -7.06 -20.74
N THR A 957 31.87 -6.98 -21.87
CA THR A 957 32.46 -7.00 -23.22
C THR A 957 31.94 -5.86 -24.11
N LEU A 958 32.57 -5.66 -25.26
CA LEU A 958 31.93 -5.04 -26.43
C LEU A 958 30.86 -5.99 -27.02
N ALA A 959 30.06 -5.52 -27.97
CA ALA A 959 29.10 -6.36 -28.70
C ALA A 959 29.75 -7.56 -29.44
N ASN A 960 31.04 -7.48 -29.79
CA ASN A 960 31.81 -8.55 -30.45
C ASN A 960 32.45 -9.58 -29.49
N GLY A 961 32.28 -9.42 -28.17
CA GLY A 961 32.82 -10.32 -27.15
C GLY A 961 34.23 -10.01 -26.64
N THR A 962 34.96 -9.01 -27.15
CA THR A 962 36.22 -8.56 -26.53
C THR A 962 35.95 -7.77 -25.24
N PRO A 963 36.78 -7.81 -24.19
CA PRO A 963 36.51 -7.10 -22.93
C PRO A 963 36.25 -5.60 -23.07
N SER A 964 35.33 -5.05 -22.26
CA SER A 964 35.01 -3.61 -22.24
C SER A 964 36.21 -2.77 -21.77
N PRO A 965 36.55 -1.65 -22.45
CA PRO A 965 37.60 -0.74 -22.00
C PRO A 965 37.14 0.10 -20.79
N LEU A 966 37.98 0.13 -19.76
CA LEU A 966 37.82 1.05 -18.63
C LEU A 966 38.29 2.47 -18.99
N THR A 967 37.62 3.47 -18.44
CA THR A 967 38.00 4.89 -18.51
C THR A 967 38.04 5.49 -17.09
N PRO A 968 39.23 5.76 -16.51
CA PRO A 968 40.57 5.50 -17.04
C PRO A 968 40.90 4.00 -17.16
N ALA A 969 41.96 3.65 -17.89
CA ALA A 969 42.32 2.27 -18.22
C ALA A 969 42.73 1.37 -17.04
N LEU A 970 42.92 1.92 -15.84
CA LEU A 970 43.12 1.17 -14.60
C LEU A 970 41.97 1.48 -13.63
N PRO A 971 41.45 0.47 -12.90
CA PRO A 971 40.45 0.70 -11.87
C PRO A 971 41.06 1.53 -10.71
N PRO A 972 40.29 2.44 -10.10
CA PRO A 972 40.71 3.16 -8.89
C PRO A 972 40.69 2.25 -7.64
N PRO A 973 41.32 2.65 -6.53
CA PRO A 973 41.25 1.91 -5.27
C PRO A 973 39.81 1.62 -4.82
N GLY A 974 39.60 0.46 -4.19
CA GLY A 974 38.27 -0.05 -3.79
C GLY A 974 37.58 -0.89 -4.87
N VAL A 975 37.86 -0.63 -6.15
CA VAL A 975 37.24 -1.36 -7.28
C VAL A 975 37.98 -2.68 -7.56
N THR A 976 37.23 -3.78 -7.59
CA THR A 976 37.70 -5.10 -8.00
C THR A 976 37.35 -5.37 -9.46
N GLN A 977 38.36 -5.62 -10.30
CA GLN A 977 38.20 -6.06 -11.69
C GLN A 977 38.56 -7.55 -11.80
N LYS A 978 37.68 -8.38 -12.34
CA LYS A 978 37.84 -9.85 -12.46
C LYS A 978 37.31 -10.41 -13.78
#